data_AF-A0AAV3SD49-F1
#
_entry.id   AF-A0AAV3SD49-F1
#
_cell.length_a   1.000
_cell.length_b   1.000
_cell.length_c   1.000
_cell.angle_alpha   90.00
_cell.angle_beta   90.00
_cell.angle_gamma   90.00
#
_symmetry.space_group_name_H-M   'P 1'
#
loop_
_entity.id
_entity.type
_entity.pdbx_description
1 polymer ?
#
loop_
_entity_poly.entity_id
_entity_poly.type
_entity_poly.pdbx_seq_one_letter_code
_entity_poly.pdbx_strand_id
1 'polypeptide(L)'
;MTETCESTVELEMLASGMAKQHENYLDALQELIDNSVSAVVKSESYFKGPDESINLSLMFVRGQNTITTYISDNGPGITRNDLQNEVFRTGNKEISEGILNNVGWGLKASLAWFEESLKQRNIGNQRDWFTLITQTETSNCVRVDGPITDDLPIDDGAESDWDVGIPDRDTELIEANHGTRVHATCARDRFDNDVWPSADSLGTKVQYIRERLGVIFRRLLSAHDDNQIAVNYHDLETNQTGYFDVAPIWPEYDDDESKKNHEFEITTPDDKRYDIKYEAGTLDIDAMTAKAEEQYPELLTQSGKFRYRYRPSQNRQGIDIYANGRLLMTSVFKDIFKLTRNNQYNYFGGVLQIFPKGETGEVPTDNKKTRLDTNNELWRKIRDELSKDEFLPDGRDYRRNISSGGASKAENAESIDEITDTAVPPSTFDNDEEIFTMHNGDARTAVSELRTRLEEEKEQEEFLDATVTSPPYYDIKEYGSADDTEIGQHGSYVEYLNELREIFEDVYSITKEDGSLWVVVNTFRRNHELVQLPFDIARVCQNLDQGMECSNCGNTVLRGIEVLDEQGTACPHCGHTISSEDSWIFQDIIIWNKNKALPYTKKGRLRNVFEYVLCFSKSSDFALEMDRIRESHPSNFKQWWADFPERYHPLGKLPENIWEFEPPTRGSFNDNSDIFNHPAAFPPGLIERILTLSTDPEDVVMDPFSGSGVTVAQAEQMNRNGIGIDLNEKYCKAYPDLKQHLQEQQTPSEQSTTQEKLNRLICGLRQTKYARELIRTLCGEIGLSSPSQSDVHTVFLVSRELGYQTIGDDIHGEVDVLLIVGEETTAQNALQYHKSAEEATTLQPCSGFGMKARPIVLTTQELLAEMNDGTYTHLPENLYVYENGRHYVFTEEISWSDWAEMNQSTEWAQRYSNDEFPPILSNVGVDVDHPIQSMETLSRPSSKDHEFYLNMPSSEPIHSVIESR
;
A
#
# COMPACT_ATOMS: atom_id res chain seq x y z
N MET A 1 -42.09 -38.18 -7.88
CA MET A 1 -41.82 -38.26 -6.43
C MET A 1 -40.53 -37.51 -6.24
N THR A 2 -40.53 -36.43 -5.46
CA THR A 2 -39.33 -35.63 -5.20
C THR A 2 -38.43 -36.40 -4.24
N GLU A 3 -37.25 -36.79 -4.71
CA GLU A 3 -36.20 -37.40 -3.90
C GLU A 3 -35.14 -36.32 -3.65
N THR A 4 -34.75 -36.15 -2.38
CA THR A 4 -33.82 -35.10 -1.93
C THR A 4 -32.45 -35.70 -1.61
N CYS A 5 -31.39 -34.91 -1.70
CA CYS A 5 -30.06 -35.33 -1.25
C CYS A 5 -30.02 -35.37 0.30
N GLU A 6 -29.72 -36.51 0.93
CA GLU A 6 -29.62 -36.60 2.40
C GLU A 6 -28.24 -36.07 2.90
N SER A 7 -28.12 -34.79 3.25
CA SER A 7 -27.09 -34.32 4.20
C SER A 7 -27.48 -32.99 4.86
N THR A 8 -27.97 -33.05 6.09
CA THR A 8 -28.91 -32.08 6.65
C THR A 8 -28.33 -30.76 7.21
N VAL A 9 -27.01 -30.51 7.14
CA VAL A 9 -26.37 -29.28 7.69
C VAL A 9 -25.02 -28.96 7.02
N GLU A 10 -24.33 -29.95 6.45
CA GLU A 10 -22.94 -29.78 5.98
C GLU A 10 -22.84 -28.98 4.66
N LEU A 11 -23.83 -29.08 3.79
CA LEU A 11 -23.71 -28.72 2.37
C LEU A 11 -23.77 -27.19 2.15
N GLU A 12 -24.61 -26.47 2.90
CA GLU A 12 -24.66 -25.00 2.90
C GLU A 12 -23.40 -24.37 3.56
N MET A 13 -22.95 -24.90 4.70
CA MET A 13 -21.71 -24.45 5.37
C MET A 13 -20.47 -24.74 4.50
N LEU A 14 -20.48 -25.87 3.79
CA LEU A 14 -19.43 -26.23 2.83
C LEU A 14 -19.48 -25.34 1.59
N ALA A 15 -20.66 -24.89 1.10
CA ALA A 15 -20.77 -24.10 -0.13
C ALA A 15 -19.94 -22.81 -0.10
N SER A 16 -20.01 -22.03 1.00
CA SER A 16 -19.16 -20.84 1.16
C SER A 16 -17.66 -21.18 1.25
N GLY A 17 -17.31 -22.33 1.82
CA GLY A 17 -15.94 -22.85 1.84
C GLY A 17 -15.46 -23.34 0.46
N MET A 18 -16.31 -24.02 -0.29
CA MET A 18 -16.06 -24.55 -1.64
C MET A 18 -15.92 -23.41 -2.66
N ALA A 19 -16.74 -22.35 -2.54
CA ALA A 19 -16.61 -21.15 -3.35
C ALA A 19 -15.20 -20.53 -3.27
N LYS A 20 -14.48 -20.68 -2.15
CA LYS A 20 -13.10 -20.18 -1.99
C LYS A 20 -12.06 -20.94 -2.83
N GLN A 21 -12.41 -22.08 -3.44
CA GLN A 21 -11.50 -22.83 -4.31
C GLN A 21 -11.22 -22.08 -5.63
N HIS A 22 -12.18 -21.30 -6.13
CA HIS A 22 -12.02 -20.47 -7.33
C HIS A 22 -11.80 -19.00 -6.95
N GLU A 23 -10.76 -18.38 -7.51
CA GLU A 23 -10.43 -16.98 -7.19
C GLU A 23 -11.17 -15.98 -8.08
N ASN A 24 -11.58 -16.43 -9.27
CA ASN A 24 -12.17 -15.58 -10.30
C ASN A 24 -13.11 -16.35 -11.23
N TYR A 25 -13.90 -15.61 -12.01
CA TYR A 25 -14.87 -16.15 -12.96
C TYR A 25 -14.27 -17.14 -13.97
N LEU A 26 -13.07 -16.87 -14.50
CA LEU A 26 -12.44 -17.73 -15.51
C LEU A 26 -12.00 -19.07 -14.91
N ASP A 27 -11.62 -19.11 -13.63
CA ASP A 27 -11.29 -20.36 -12.93
C ASP A 27 -12.54 -21.22 -12.75
N ALA A 28 -13.65 -20.60 -12.29
CA ALA A 28 -14.92 -21.29 -12.11
C ALA A 28 -15.49 -21.79 -13.46
N LEU A 29 -15.42 -20.96 -14.50
CA LEU A 29 -15.82 -21.35 -15.86
C LEU A 29 -14.97 -22.50 -16.40
N GLN A 30 -13.65 -22.49 -16.16
CA GLN A 30 -12.75 -23.54 -16.64
C GLN A 30 -13.12 -24.92 -16.08
N GLU A 31 -13.48 -25.03 -14.79
CA GLU A 31 -13.93 -26.32 -14.24
C GLU A 31 -15.23 -26.82 -14.87
N LEU A 32 -16.17 -25.95 -15.21
CA LEU A 32 -17.40 -26.37 -15.91
C LEU A 32 -17.08 -26.94 -17.30
N ILE A 33 -16.17 -26.28 -18.01
CA ILE A 33 -15.69 -26.75 -19.32
C ILE A 33 -14.92 -28.06 -19.18
N ASP A 34 -14.04 -28.18 -18.19
CA ASP A 34 -13.23 -29.38 -17.96
C ASP A 34 -14.10 -30.61 -17.64
N ASN A 35 -15.23 -30.42 -16.94
CA ASN A 35 -16.22 -31.47 -16.70
C ASN A 35 -16.90 -31.92 -18.01
N SER A 36 -17.34 -30.98 -18.85
CA SER A 36 -17.92 -31.31 -20.16
C SER A 36 -16.91 -32.02 -21.06
N VAL A 37 -15.64 -31.59 -21.06
CA VAL A 37 -14.57 -32.25 -21.82
C VAL A 37 -14.28 -33.64 -21.30
N SER A 38 -14.19 -33.82 -19.99
CA SER A 38 -13.93 -35.11 -19.34
C SER A 38 -15.08 -36.11 -19.48
N ALA A 39 -16.28 -35.64 -19.81
CA ALA A 39 -17.42 -36.51 -20.09
C ALA A 39 -17.14 -37.43 -21.28
N VAL A 40 -16.42 -36.91 -22.30
CA VAL A 40 -16.05 -37.63 -23.54
C VAL A 40 -14.57 -38.05 -23.52
N VAL A 41 -13.66 -37.17 -23.10
CA VAL A 41 -12.20 -37.42 -23.13
C VAL A 41 -11.74 -38.11 -21.85
N LYS A 42 -11.68 -39.44 -21.88
CA LYS A 42 -11.31 -40.25 -20.71
C LYS A 42 -9.81 -40.36 -20.45
N SER A 43 -8.98 -40.36 -21.49
CA SER A 43 -7.52 -40.52 -21.37
C SER A 43 -6.77 -40.01 -22.60
N GLU A 44 -5.44 -39.92 -22.51
CA GLU A 44 -4.56 -39.47 -23.62
C GLU A 44 -4.68 -40.33 -24.90
N SER A 45 -5.24 -41.54 -24.81
CA SER A 45 -5.56 -42.39 -25.97
C SER A 45 -6.51 -41.72 -26.96
N TYR A 46 -7.41 -40.85 -26.49
CA TYR A 46 -8.34 -40.10 -27.33
C TYR A 46 -7.63 -39.34 -28.46
N PHE A 47 -6.50 -38.69 -28.15
CA PHE A 47 -5.73 -37.91 -29.13
C PHE A 47 -4.96 -38.76 -30.15
N LYS A 48 -4.96 -40.09 -30.03
CA LYS A 48 -4.34 -41.01 -30.99
C LYS A 48 -5.34 -41.60 -31.99
N GLY A 49 -6.63 -41.54 -31.66
CA GLY A 49 -7.72 -42.12 -32.42
C GLY A 49 -9.03 -41.83 -31.69
N PRO A 50 -9.63 -40.64 -31.88
CA PRO A 50 -10.84 -40.25 -31.19
C PRO A 50 -12.04 -41.03 -31.74
N ASP A 51 -12.74 -41.74 -30.85
CA ASP A 51 -13.91 -42.56 -31.19
C ASP A 51 -15.23 -41.75 -31.13
N GLU A 52 -15.22 -40.59 -30.46
CA GLU A 52 -16.37 -39.71 -30.24
C GLU A 52 -15.98 -38.25 -30.44
N SER A 53 -16.89 -37.44 -30.99
CA SER A 53 -16.72 -36.00 -31.12
C SER A 53 -17.24 -35.27 -29.88
N ILE A 54 -16.62 -34.14 -29.56
CA ILE A 54 -17.09 -33.24 -28.51
C ILE A 54 -17.56 -31.91 -29.11
N ASN A 55 -18.81 -31.58 -28.80
CA ASN A 55 -19.45 -30.32 -29.17
C ASN A 55 -19.89 -29.61 -27.91
N LEU A 56 -19.32 -28.42 -27.70
CA LEU A 56 -19.53 -27.59 -26.52
C LEU A 56 -19.93 -26.18 -26.93
N SER A 57 -21.05 -25.66 -26.41
CA SER A 57 -21.46 -24.27 -26.63
C SER A 57 -21.48 -23.50 -25.32
N LEU A 58 -20.91 -22.29 -25.35
CA LEU A 58 -20.87 -21.36 -24.22
C LEU A 58 -21.63 -20.09 -24.58
N MET A 59 -22.82 -19.88 -24.01
CA MET A 59 -23.62 -18.67 -24.22
C MET A 59 -23.53 -17.71 -23.04
N PHE A 60 -23.14 -16.47 -23.29
CA PHE A 60 -23.01 -15.41 -22.30
C PHE A 60 -24.15 -14.39 -22.46
N VAL A 61 -25.08 -14.33 -21.50
CA VAL A 61 -26.20 -13.39 -21.52
C VAL A 61 -25.98 -12.32 -20.46
N ARG A 62 -25.63 -11.10 -20.87
CA ARG A 62 -25.36 -9.98 -19.95
C ARG A 62 -26.62 -9.13 -19.76
N GLY A 63 -27.12 -9.10 -18.54
CA GLY A 63 -28.16 -8.20 -18.08
C GLY A 63 -27.59 -6.94 -17.43
N GLN A 64 -28.46 -6.19 -16.74
CA GLN A 64 -28.07 -4.94 -16.10
C GLN A 64 -27.02 -5.14 -15.00
N ASN A 65 -27.28 -6.09 -14.11
CA ASN A 65 -26.48 -6.34 -12.90
C ASN A 65 -25.91 -7.77 -12.85
N THR A 66 -26.26 -8.63 -13.79
CA THR A 66 -25.90 -10.04 -13.81
C THR A 66 -25.38 -10.47 -15.18
N ILE A 67 -24.66 -11.57 -15.20
CA ILE A 67 -24.39 -12.32 -16.42
C ILE A 67 -24.64 -13.80 -16.17
N THR A 68 -25.39 -14.41 -17.08
CA THR A 68 -25.68 -15.84 -17.05
C THR A 68 -24.86 -16.53 -18.13
N THR A 69 -24.17 -17.59 -17.74
CA THR A 69 -23.35 -18.41 -18.62
C THR A 69 -24.03 -19.74 -18.79
N TYR A 70 -24.38 -20.10 -20.03
CA TYR A 70 -24.91 -21.40 -20.38
C TYR A 70 -23.78 -22.22 -20.98
N ILE A 71 -23.60 -23.44 -20.49
CA ILE A 71 -22.59 -24.40 -20.94
C ILE A 71 -23.33 -25.66 -21.37
N SER A 72 -23.21 -26.06 -22.62
CA SER A 72 -23.98 -27.15 -23.22
C SER A 72 -23.08 -28.12 -23.95
N ASP A 73 -23.09 -29.40 -23.57
CA ASP A 73 -22.27 -30.45 -24.19
C ASP A 73 -23.08 -31.62 -24.77
N ASN A 74 -22.51 -32.33 -25.73
CA ASN A 74 -23.07 -33.58 -26.28
C ASN A 74 -22.53 -34.84 -25.56
N GLY A 75 -22.04 -34.73 -24.32
CA GLY A 75 -21.49 -35.87 -23.58
C GLY A 75 -22.56 -36.90 -23.19
N PRO A 76 -22.20 -38.01 -22.52
CA PRO A 76 -23.15 -39.09 -22.18
C PRO A 76 -24.30 -38.69 -21.23
N GLY A 77 -24.20 -37.51 -20.60
CA GLY A 77 -25.10 -37.07 -19.52
C GLY A 77 -24.81 -37.75 -18.18
N ILE A 78 -25.53 -37.33 -17.14
CA ILE A 78 -25.38 -37.80 -15.76
C ILE A 78 -26.71 -38.45 -15.35
N THR A 79 -26.68 -39.66 -14.80
CA THR A 79 -27.91 -40.31 -14.36
C THR A 79 -28.46 -39.66 -13.09
N ARG A 80 -29.78 -39.77 -12.86
CA ARG A 80 -30.43 -39.34 -11.60
C ARG A 80 -29.74 -39.94 -10.37
N ASN A 81 -29.32 -41.21 -10.47
CA ASN A 81 -28.65 -41.93 -9.39
C ASN A 81 -27.26 -41.34 -9.10
N ASP A 82 -26.49 -41.00 -10.14
CA ASP A 82 -25.14 -40.46 -9.98
C ASP A 82 -25.20 -39.02 -9.47
N LEU A 83 -26.20 -38.23 -9.90
CA LEU A 83 -26.48 -36.91 -9.35
C LEU A 83 -26.68 -36.98 -7.82
N GLN A 84 -27.49 -37.93 -7.36
CA GLN A 84 -27.83 -38.10 -5.95
C GLN A 84 -26.67 -38.67 -5.12
N ASN A 85 -26.02 -39.71 -5.62
CA ASN A 85 -25.09 -40.52 -4.83
C ASN A 85 -23.62 -40.10 -4.97
N GLU A 86 -23.27 -39.42 -6.06
CA GLU A 86 -21.88 -39.10 -6.41
C GLU A 86 -21.67 -37.60 -6.59
N VAL A 87 -22.46 -36.94 -7.45
CA VAL A 87 -22.22 -35.54 -7.86
C VAL A 87 -22.60 -34.51 -6.79
N PHE A 88 -23.60 -34.71 -5.93
CA PHE A 88 -23.99 -33.73 -4.90
C PHE A 88 -23.74 -34.18 -3.44
N ARG A 89 -23.02 -35.29 -3.22
CA ARG A 89 -22.78 -35.86 -1.86
C ARG A 89 -21.55 -35.28 -1.14
N THR A 90 -21.65 -34.92 0.15
CA THR A 90 -20.56 -34.28 0.93
C THR A 90 -19.33 -35.15 1.21
N GLY A 91 -19.42 -36.48 1.02
CA GLY A 91 -18.38 -37.43 1.42
C GLY A 91 -17.67 -38.19 0.29
N ASN A 92 -18.10 -38.08 -0.97
CA ASN A 92 -17.51 -38.87 -2.04
C ASN A 92 -16.24 -38.18 -2.58
N LYS A 93 -15.07 -38.66 -2.15
CA LYS A 93 -13.75 -38.24 -2.63
C LYS A 93 -13.20 -39.17 -3.72
N GLU A 94 -13.82 -40.32 -3.91
CA GLU A 94 -13.31 -41.35 -4.80
C GLU A 94 -13.99 -41.24 -6.18
N ILE A 95 -13.18 -40.74 -7.13
CA ILE A 95 -13.22 -41.03 -8.58
C ILE A 95 -14.35 -40.36 -9.36
N SER A 96 -14.01 -39.24 -10.01
CA SER A 96 -14.65 -38.84 -11.27
C SER A 96 -13.81 -39.41 -12.43
N GLU A 97 -14.38 -40.26 -13.28
CA GLU A 97 -13.65 -40.78 -14.44
C GLU A 97 -13.52 -39.71 -15.55
N GLY A 98 -12.28 -39.35 -15.90
CA GLY A 98 -11.97 -38.45 -17.01
C GLY A 98 -10.60 -37.80 -16.87
N ILE A 99 -10.00 -37.37 -17.99
CA ILE A 99 -8.61 -36.92 -18.01
C ILE A 99 -8.37 -35.61 -17.23
N LEU A 100 -9.40 -34.76 -17.03
CA LEU A 100 -9.30 -33.49 -16.28
C LEU A 100 -9.94 -33.59 -14.87
N ASN A 101 -10.30 -34.79 -14.43
CA ASN A 101 -11.24 -35.04 -13.35
C ASN A 101 -10.57 -35.72 -12.14
N ASN A 102 -9.77 -34.96 -11.38
CA ASN A 102 -8.90 -35.54 -10.34
C ASN A 102 -9.52 -35.58 -8.92
N VAL A 103 -10.56 -34.77 -8.63
CA VAL A 103 -11.22 -34.71 -7.32
C VAL A 103 -12.72 -34.35 -7.49
N GLY A 104 -13.64 -35.11 -6.87
CA GLY A 104 -15.11 -34.98 -7.00
C GLY A 104 -15.76 -33.70 -6.44
N TRP A 105 -15.01 -32.60 -6.32
CA TRP A 105 -15.48 -31.31 -5.78
C TRP A 105 -15.60 -30.20 -6.83
N GLY A 106 -14.99 -30.35 -8.02
CA GLY A 106 -14.84 -29.26 -9.00
C GLY A 106 -16.15 -28.63 -9.48
N LEU A 107 -17.14 -29.46 -9.87
CA LEU A 107 -18.45 -28.96 -10.30
C LEU A 107 -19.18 -28.20 -9.18
N LYS A 108 -19.23 -28.76 -7.97
CA LYS A 108 -19.87 -28.12 -6.81
C LYS A 108 -19.19 -26.80 -6.45
N ALA A 109 -17.86 -26.78 -6.44
CA ALA A 109 -17.08 -25.60 -6.10
C ALA A 109 -17.31 -24.47 -7.09
N SER A 110 -17.40 -24.80 -8.39
CA SER A 110 -17.74 -23.82 -9.42
C SER A 110 -19.15 -23.27 -9.23
N LEU A 111 -20.16 -24.13 -9.09
CA LEU A 111 -21.56 -23.69 -8.86
C LEU A 111 -21.70 -22.83 -7.59
N ALA A 112 -21.02 -23.23 -6.50
CA ALA A 112 -20.99 -22.46 -5.26
C ALA A 112 -20.35 -21.07 -5.44
N TRP A 113 -19.32 -20.96 -6.27
CA TRP A 113 -18.68 -19.67 -6.58
C TRP A 113 -19.64 -18.72 -7.31
N PHE A 114 -20.39 -19.23 -8.30
CA PHE A 114 -21.40 -18.44 -9.02
C PHE A 114 -22.49 -17.93 -8.07
N GLU A 115 -23.01 -18.80 -7.22
CA GLU A 115 -23.97 -18.45 -6.15
C GLU A 115 -23.42 -17.40 -5.17
N GLU A 116 -22.21 -17.61 -4.64
CA GLU A 116 -21.58 -16.70 -3.67
C GLU A 116 -21.32 -15.31 -4.28
N SER A 117 -21.02 -15.25 -5.58
CA SER A 117 -20.83 -13.99 -6.31
C SER A 117 -22.09 -13.10 -6.29
N LEU A 118 -23.27 -13.71 -6.33
CA LEU A 118 -24.57 -13.04 -6.28
C LEU A 118 -24.90 -12.63 -4.83
N LYS A 119 -24.69 -13.55 -3.87
CA LYS A 119 -24.89 -13.30 -2.43
C LYS A 119 -24.11 -12.08 -1.95
N GLN A 120 -22.83 -11.98 -2.29
CA GLN A 120 -21.95 -10.88 -1.87
C GLN A 120 -22.40 -9.50 -2.34
N ARG A 121 -23.15 -9.43 -3.44
CA ARG A 121 -23.67 -8.17 -3.98
C ARG A 121 -25.14 -7.94 -3.66
N ASN A 122 -25.77 -8.88 -2.97
CA ASN A 122 -27.20 -8.85 -2.67
C ASN A 122 -28.05 -8.68 -3.95
N ILE A 123 -27.67 -9.38 -5.03
CA ILE A 123 -28.31 -9.35 -6.35
C ILE A 123 -28.93 -10.72 -6.64
N GLY A 124 -30.18 -10.77 -7.09
CA GLY A 124 -30.83 -11.97 -7.63
C GLY A 124 -32.13 -12.38 -6.94
N ASN A 125 -32.96 -13.15 -7.65
CA ASN A 125 -34.06 -13.91 -7.08
C ASN A 125 -33.58 -15.33 -6.76
N GLN A 126 -34.12 -15.99 -5.72
CA GLN A 126 -33.71 -17.32 -5.25
C GLN A 126 -33.85 -18.46 -6.28
N ARG A 127 -34.34 -18.21 -7.51
CA ARG A 127 -34.62 -19.23 -8.53
C ARG A 127 -33.66 -19.27 -9.71
N ASP A 128 -32.68 -18.35 -9.80
CA ASP A 128 -31.87 -18.17 -11.02
C ASP A 128 -30.34 -18.25 -10.78
N TRP A 129 -29.89 -18.90 -9.70
CA TRP A 129 -28.47 -18.92 -9.31
C TRP A 129 -27.65 -19.86 -10.20
N PHE A 130 -28.06 -21.12 -10.24
CA PHE A 130 -27.65 -22.05 -11.28
C PHE A 130 -28.76 -23.05 -11.58
N THR A 131 -28.69 -23.65 -12.76
CA THR A 131 -29.53 -24.78 -13.17
C THR A 131 -28.63 -25.80 -13.85
N LEU A 132 -28.71 -27.06 -13.45
CA LEU A 132 -28.10 -28.19 -14.13
C LEU A 132 -29.21 -29.05 -14.73
N ILE A 133 -29.17 -29.24 -16.04
CA ILE A 133 -30.08 -30.13 -16.78
C ILE A 133 -29.23 -31.20 -17.42
N THR A 134 -29.65 -32.46 -17.34
CA THR A 134 -28.89 -33.55 -17.91
C THR A 134 -29.80 -34.67 -18.41
N GLN A 135 -29.39 -35.30 -19.48
CA GLN A 135 -30.12 -36.40 -20.10
C GLN A 135 -29.11 -37.43 -20.62
N THR A 136 -29.43 -38.72 -20.46
CA THR A 136 -28.65 -39.82 -21.04
C THR A 136 -29.46 -40.45 -22.16
N GLU A 137 -28.84 -41.25 -23.04
CA GLU A 137 -29.55 -41.95 -24.12
C GLU A 137 -30.73 -42.82 -23.63
N THR A 138 -30.67 -43.26 -22.37
CA THR A 138 -31.58 -44.26 -21.80
C THR A 138 -32.48 -43.72 -20.68
N SER A 139 -32.27 -42.48 -20.23
CA SER A 139 -33.01 -41.88 -19.10
C SER A 139 -33.63 -40.54 -19.48
N ASN A 140 -34.78 -40.22 -18.88
CA ASN A 140 -35.46 -38.94 -19.09
C ASN A 140 -34.62 -37.76 -18.59
N CYS A 141 -34.89 -36.57 -19.13
CA CYS A 141 -34.32 -35.29 -18.71
C CYS A 141 -34.48 -35.07 -17.20
N VAL A 142 -33.39 -34.72 -16.52
CA VAL A 142 -33.34 -34.43 -15.08
C VAL A 142 -32.89 -32.99 -14.88
N ARG A 143 -33.48 -32.31 -13.90
CA ARG A 143 -33.21 -30.90 -13.58
C ARG A 143 -32.84 -30.74 -12.10
N VAL A 144 -31.82 -29.93 -11.84
CA VAL A 144 -31.38 -29.52 -10.51
C VAL A 144 -31.20 -28.01 -10.49
N ASP A 145 -31.93 -27.33 -9.61
CA ASP A 145 -31.86 -25.88 -9.47
C ASP A 145 -31.14 -25.48 -8.18
N GLY A 146 -30.28 -24.47 -8.26
CA GLY A 146 -29.71 -23.80 -7.09
C GLY A 146 -30.74 -22.91 -6.38
N PRO A 147 -30.45 -22.43 -5.15
CA PRO A 147 -29.19 -22.54 -4.39
C PRO A 147 -28.73 -23.93 -4.00
N ILE A 148 -27.41 -24.08 -3.74
CA ILE A 148 -26.88 -25.24 -3.00
C ILE A 148 -27.47 -25.20 -1.58
N THR A 149 -28.46 -26.04 -1.34
CA THR A 149 -29.24 -26.15 -0.11
C THR A 149 -29.21 -27.59 0.42
N ASP A 150 -29.68 -27.79 1.65
CA ASP A 150 -29.59 -29.07 2.36
C ASP A 150 -30.29 -30.24 1.64
N ASP A 151 -31.32 -29.97 0.83
CA ASP A 151 -32.15 -30.97 0.16
C ASP A 151 -31.92 -31.06 -1.37
N LEU A 152 -31.33 -30.01 -1.98
CA LEU A 152 -31.06 -29.81 -3.41
C LEU A 152 -31.89 -30.76 -4.31
N PRO A 153 -33.17 -30.42 -4.56
CA PRO A 153 -34.12 -31.35 -5.18
C PRO A 153 -33.69 -31.72 -6.60
N ILE A 154 -33.86 -32.99 -6.93
CA ILE A 154 -33.65 -33.51 -8.28
C ILE A 154 -35.03 -33.75 -8.90
N ASP A 155 -35.41 -32.90 -9.84
CA ASP A 155 -36.73 -32.93 -10.49
C ASP A 155 -36.68 -33.60 -11.87
N ASP A 156 -37.83 -34.04 -12.37
CA ASP A 156 -37.97 -34.44 -13.79
C ASP A 156 -38.00 -33.16 -14.63
N GLY A 157 -37.11 -33.06 -15.63
CA GLY A 157 -37.07 -31.93 -16.57
C GLY A 157 -38.13 -32.05 -17.67
N ALA A 158 -38.61 -30.92 -18.15
CA ALA A 158 -39.47 -30.85 -19.33
C ALA A 158 -38.64 -30.93 -20.63
N GLU A 159 -39.25 -31.34 -21.74
CA GLU A 159 -38.58 -31.27 -23.06
C GLU A 159 -38.06 -29.85 -23.37
N SER A 160 -38.84 -28.82 -22.99
CA SER A 160 -38.45 -27.42 -23.18
C SER A 160 -37.26 -26.98 -22.31
N ASP A 161 -36.90 -27.71 -21.25
CA ASP A 161 -35.70 -27.41 -20.46
C ASP A 161 -34.43 -27.74 -21.26
N TRP A 162 -34.48 -28.76 -22.11
CA TRP A 162 -33.34 -29.23 -22.91
C TRP A 162 -32.85 -28.19 -23.93
N ASP A 163 -33.77 -27.37 -24.44
CA ASP A 163 -33.52 -26.34 -25.45
C ASP A 163 -32.95 -25.03 -24.87
N VAL A 164 -32.92 -24.88 -23.54
CA VAL A 164 -32.55 -23.61 -22.90
C VAL A 164 -31.04 -23.35 -23.05
N GLY A 165 -30.70 -22.14 -23.48
CA GLY A 165 -29.30 -21.70 -23.55
C GLY A 165 -28.51 -22.21 -24.76
N ILE A 166 -29.16 -22.97 -25.65
CA ILE A 166 -28.60 -23.37 -26.94
C ILE A 166 -28.98 -22.33 -27.98
N PRO A 167 -28.01 -21.70 -28.67
CA PRO A 167 -28.32 -20.81 -29.80
C PRO A 167 -28.99 -21.59 -30.93
N ASP A 168 -29.96 -20.98 -31.63
CA ASP A 168 -30.65 -21.54 -32.81
C ASP A 168 -29.71 -22.05 -33.93
N ARG A 169 -28.43 -21.67 -33.88
CA ARG A 169 -27.40 -22.01 -34.86
C ARG A 169 -26.60 -23.25 -34.51
N ASP A 170 -26.64 -23.73 -33.26
CA ASP A 170 -25.92 -24.93 -32.82
C ASP A 170 -26.74 -26.20 -33.08
N THR A 171 -26.92 -26.54 -34.36
CA THR A 171 -27.81 -27.64 -34.80
C THR A 171 -27.43 -28.99 -34.19
N GLU A 172 -26.14 -29.25 -33.96
CA GLU A 172 -25.69 -30.51 -33.37
C GLU A 172 -26.11 -30.67 -31.90
N LEU A 173 -26.07 -29.60 -31.11
CA LEU A 173 -26.52 -29.62 -29.72
C LEU A 173 -28.04 -29.60 -29.59
N ILE A 174 -28.73 -29.00 -30.56
CA ILE A 174 -30.20 -29.04 -30.67
C ILE A 174 -30.68 -30.47 -31.00
N GLU A 175 -29.97 -31.17 -31.89
CA GLU A 175 -30.31 -32.54 -32.29
C GLU A 175 -29.80 -33.61 -31.31
N ALA A 176 -28.88 -33.25 -30.40
CA ALA A 176 -28.36 -34.16 -29.39
C ALA A 176 -29.44 -34.61 -28.41
N ASN A 177 -29.55 -35.93 -28.20
CA ASN A 177 -30.50 -36.57 -27.29
C ASN A 177 -29.89 -36.99 -25.94
N HIS A 178 -28.62 -36.64 -25.69
CA HIS A 178 -27.90 -36.85 -24.44
C HIS A 178 -26.89 -35.70 -24.22
N GLY A 179 -26.47 -35.48 -22.97
CA GLY A 179 -25.58 -34.39 -22.60
C GLY A 179 -25.86 -33.76 -21.25
N THR A 180 -25.12 -32.69 -20.97
CA THR A 180 -25.37 -31.82 -19.82
C THR A 180 -25.50 -30.36 -20.25
N ARG A 181 -26.36 -29.61 -19.56
CA ARG A 181 -26.55 -28.16 -19.69
C ARG A 181 -26.37 -27.55 -18.30
N VAL A 182 -25.49 -26.59 -18.17
CA VAL A 182 -25.25 -25.86 -16.91
C VAL A 182 -25.46 -24.38 -17.16
N HIS A 183 -26.39 -23.79 -16.41
CA HIS A 183 -26.63 -22.35 -16.43
C HIS A 183 -26.13 -21.80 -15.13
N ALA A 184 -25.19 -20.86 -15.17
CA ALA A 184 -24.57 -20.31 -13.97
C ALA A 184 -24.57 -18.79 -14.04
N THR A 185 -25.24 -18.15 -13.08
CA THR A 185 -25.39 -16.70 -13.02
C THR A 185 -24.41 -16.11 -12.01
N CYS A 186 -23.70 -15.05 -12.40
CA CYS A 186 -22.88 -14.27 -11.46
C CYS A 186 -23.19 -12.77 -11.55
N ALA A 187 -22.69 -12.03 -10.57
CA ALA A 187 -22.73 -10.57 -10.60
C ALA A 187 -21.94 -10.04 -11.81
N ARG A 188 -22.54 -9.13 -12.60
CA ARG A 188 -21.95 -8.60 -13.84
C ARG A 188 -20.56 -8.02 -13.60
N ASP A 189 -20.38 -7.28 -12.52
CA ASP A 189 -19.12 -6.61 -12.24
C ASP A 189 -18.02 -7.60 -11.84
N ARG A 190 -18.35 -8.77 -11.29
CA ARG A 190 -17.39 -9.86 -11.12
C ARG A 190 -16.88 -10.35 -12.47
N PHE A 191 -17.78 -10.69 -13.39
CA PHE A 191 -17.40 -11.07 -14.74
C PHE A 191 -16.60 -9.98 -15.47
N ASP A 192 -17.06 -8.73 -15.41
CA ASP A 192 -16.44 -7.63 -16.13
C ASP A 192 -15.00 -7.40 -15.65
N ASN A 193 -14.75 -7.50 -14.34
CA ASN A 193 -13.43 -7.38 -13.72
C ASN A 193 -12.53 -8.61 -13.95
N ASP A 194 -13.12 -9.79 -14.14
CA ASP A 194 -12.38 -11.04 -14.18
C ASP A 194 -11.97 -11.44 -15.60
N VAL A 195 -12.82 -11.12 -16.59
CA VAL A 195 -12.57 -11.48 -18.00
C VAL A 195 -11.68 -10.44 -18.68
N TRP A 196 -12.08 -9.16 -18.66
CA TRP A 196 -11.28 -8.07 -19.19
C TRP A 196 -11.78 -6.71 -18.67
N PRO A 197 -11.19 -6.16 -17.59
CA PRO A 197 -11.67 -4.93 -16.94
C PRO A 197 -11.81 -3.71 -17.85
N SER A 198 -10.85 -3.50 -18.76
CA SER A 198 -10.82 -2.32 -19.62
C SER A 198 -11.65 -2.43 -20.90
N ALA A 199 -12.31 -3.56 -21.14
CA ALA A 199 -13.20 -3.73 -22.30
C ALA A 199 -14.64 -3.49 -21.86
N ASP A 200 -15.35 -2.58 -22.54
CA ASP A 200 -16.72 -2.23 -22.16
C ASP A 200 -17.77 -3.16 -22.80
N SER A 201 -17.55 -3.58 -24.04
CA SER A 201 -18.50 -4.43 -24.78
C SER A 201 -18.37 -5.90 -24.41
N LEU A 202 -19.52 -6.58 -24.26
CA LEU A 202 -19.57 -8.02 -24.02
C LEU A 202 -18.89 -8.79 -25.15
N GLY A 203 -19.10 -8.38 -26.39
CA GLY A 203 -18.46 -9.03 -27.55
C GLY A 203 -16.93 -9.03 -27.48
N THR A 204 -16.30 -7.96 -26.99
CA THR A 204 -14.83 -7.93 -26.84
C THR A 204 -14.35 -8.88 -25.74
N LYS A 205 -15.09 -8.96 -24.63
CA LYS A 205 -14.80 -9.90 -23.54
C LYS A 205 -14.97 -11.35 -24.00
N VAL A 206 -16.00 -11.64 -24.78
CA VAL A 206 -16.26 -12.98 -25.35
C VAL A 206 -15.20 -13.38 -26.37
N GLN A 207 -14.71 -12.45 -27.21
CA GLN A 207 -13.57 -12.71 -28.10
C GLN A 207 -12.28 -13.03 -27.32
N TYR A 208 -12.08 -12.41 -26.15
CA TYR A 208 -10.96 -12.79 -25.27
C TYR A 208 -11.10 -14.21 -24.71
N ILE A 209 -12.31 -14.60 -24.29
CA ILE A 209 -12.61 -15.98 -23.86
C ILE A 209 -12.39 -16.95 -25.03
N ARG A 210 -12.89 -16.62 -26.22
CA ARG A 210 -12.70 -17.39 -27.45
C ARG A 210 -11.22 -17.70 -27.70
N GLU A 211 -10.38 -16.66 -27.71
CA GLU A 211 -8.94 -16.83 -27.92
C GLU A 211 -8.29 -17.64 -26.80
N ARG A 212 -8.71 -17.45 -25.54
CA ARG A 212 -8.21 -18.23 -24.40
C ARG A 212 -8.50 -19.71 -24.56
N LEU A 213 -9.73 -20.07 -24.91
CA LEU A 213 -10.13 -21.46 -25.17
C LEU A 213 -9.39 -22.05 -26.37
N GLY A 214 -9.19 -21.25 -27.42
CA GLY A 214 -8.44 -21.65 -28.61
C GLY A 214 -6.99 -22.00 -28.32
N VAL A 215 -6.35 -21.37 -27.32
CA VAL A 215 -5.02 -21.74 -26.85
C VAL A 215 -5.05 -22.95 -25.92
N ILE A 216 -5.98 -22.99 -24.96
CA ILE A 216 -6.04 -24.02 -23.93
C ILE A 216 -6.41 -25.39 -24.52
N PHE A 217 -7.39 -25.42 -25.42
CA PHE A 217 -7.97 -26.63 -26.02
C PHE A 217 -7.52 -26.86 -27.47
N ARG A 218 -6.44 -26.22 -27.93
CA ARG A 218 -5.92 -26.38 -29.31
C ARG A 218 -5.73 -27.83 -29.74
N ARG A 219 -5.33 -28.71 -28.83
CA ARG A 219 -5.18 -30.16 -29.11
C ARG A 219 -6.50 -30.88 -29.24
N LEU A 220 -7.49 -30.53 -28.42
CA LEU A 220 -8.83 -31.10 -28.48
C LEU A 220 -9.51 -30.75 -29.80
N LEU A 221 -9.49 -29.46 -30.13
CA LEU A 221 -10.06 -28.90 -31.37
C LEU A 221 -9.38 -29.42 -32.64
N SER A 222 -8.15 -29.95 -32.53
CA SER A 222 -7.44 -30.56 -33.66
C SER A 222 -7.43 -32.09 -33.62
N ALA A 223 -8.06 -32.73 -32.64
CA ALA A 223 -8.03 -34.19 -32.49
C ALA A 223 -8.98 -34.89 -33.45
N HIS A 224 -10.18 -34.33 -33.65
CA HIS A 224 -11.24 -34.84 -34.51
C HIS A 224 -11.85 -33.67 -35.29
N ASP A 225 -12.17 -33.87 -36.57
CA ASP A 225 -12.66 -32.79 -37.45
C ASP A 225 -14.00 -32.21 -36.95
N ASP A 226 -14.84 -33.05 -36.33
CA ASP A 226 -16.12 -32.66 -35.75
C ASP A 226 -16.02 -32.19 -34.27
N ASN A 227 -14.82 -31.95 -33.73
CA ASN A 227 -14.70 -31.36 -32.40
C ASN A 227 -14.92 -29.85 -32.46
N GLN A 228 -15.90 -29.34 -31.71
CA GLN A 228 -16.24 -27.93 -31.71
C GLN A 228 -16.38 -27.38 -30.30
N ILE A 229 -15.84 -26.17 -30.11
CA ILE A 229 -16.26 -25.28 -29.02
C ILE A 229 -16.79 -24.01 -29.67
N ALA A 230 -18.01 -23.62 -29.36
CA ALA A 230 -18.63 -22.38 -29.82
C ALA A 230 -18.81 -21.41 -28.64
N VAL A 231 -18.62 -20.11 -28.88
CA VAL A 231 -18.91 -19.05 -27.91
C VAL A 231 -19.92 -18.07 -28.48
N ASN A 232 -20.91 -17.73 -27.66
CA ASN A 232 -22.09 -17.01 -28.04
C ASN A 232 -22.37 -15.91 -27.02
N TYR A 233 -22.92 -14.78 -27.45
CA TYR A 233 -23.33 -13.77 -26.49
C TYR A 233 -24.59 -13.03 -26.88
N HIS A 234 -25.33 -12.58 -25.86
CA HIS A 234 -26.42 -11.65 -25.97
C HIS A 234 -26.30 -10.60 -24.88
N ASP A 235 -26.04 -9.37 -25.29
CA ASP A 235 -26.01 -8.20 -24.42
C ASP A 235 -27.40 -7.58 -24.39
N LEU A 236 -28.14 -7.79 -23.31
CA LEU A 236 -29.56 -7.40 -23.22
C LEU A 236 -29.74 -5.87 -23.22
N GLU A 237 -28.76 -5.13 -22.69
CA GLU A 237 -28.82 -3.67 -22.64
C GLU A 237 -28.68 -3.04 -24.02
N THR A 238 -27.75 -3.55 -24.84
CA THR A 238 -27.48 -3.03 -26.18
C THR A 238 -28.18 -3.81 -27.29
N ASN A 239 -28.85 -4.91 -26.93
CA ASN A 239 -29.40 -5.92 -27.82
C ASN A 239 -28.39 -6.45 -28.86
N GLN A 240 -27.10 -6.50 -28.50
CA GLN A 240 -26.05 -6.99 -29.38
C GLN A 240 -25.90 -8.50 -29.21
N THR A 241 -25.74 -9.22 -30.31
CA THR A 241 -25.49 -10.66 -30.29
C THR A 241 -24.26 -11.01 -31.12
N GLY A 242 -23.64 -12.15 -30.81
CA GLY A 242 -22.54 -12.71 -31.58
C GLY A 242 -22.43 -14.21 -31.38
N TYR A 243 -21.93 -14.89 -32.41
CA TYR A 243 -21.68 -16.33 -32.47
C TYR A 243 -20.30 -16.52 -33.07
N PHE A 244 -19.42 -17.28 -32.41
CA PHE A 244 -18.08 -17.55 -32.90
C PHE A 244 -17.61 -18.96 -32.57
N ASP A 245 -17.07 -19.66 -33.57
CA ASP A 245 -16.35 -20.91 -33.35
C ASP A 245 -14.97 -20.63 -32.75
N VAL A 246 -14.56 -21.42 -31.76
CA VAL A 246 -13.24 -21.35 -31.15
C VAL A 246 -12.24 -22.04 -32.07
N ALA A 247 -11.28 -21.26 -32.59
CA ALA A 247 -10.22 -21.77 -33.45
C ALA A 247 -9.03 -22.29 -32.62
N PRO A 248 -8.38 -23.40 -33.00
CA PRO A 248 -7.13 -23.85 -32.36
C PRO A 248 -5.98 -22.88 -32.65
N ILE A 249 -5.30 -22.38 -31.61
CA ILE A 249 -4.20 -21.41 -31.74
C ILE A 249 -2.88 -22.07 -31.34
N TRP A 250 -2.06 -22.39 -32.36
CA TRP A 250 -0.73 -22.96 -32.22
C TRP A 250 0.36 -21.88 -32.35
N PRO A 251 1.47 -21.97 -31.59
CA PRO A 251 2.63 -21.14 -31.86
C PRO A 251 3.27 -21.53 -33.20
N GLU A 252 3.70 -20.55 -33.98
CA GLU A 252 4.53 -20.74 -35.18
C GLU A 252 5.89 -20.06 -34.97
N TYR A 253 6.92 -20.54 -35.65
CA TYR A 253 8.31 -20.13 -35.43
C TYR A 253 8.96 -19.65 -36.74
N ASP A 254 9.86 -18.66 -36.64
CA ASP A 254 10.45 -17.95 -37.80
C ASP A 254 11.30 -18.86 -38.73
N ASP A 255 11.95 -19.90 -38.18
CA ASP A 255 12.84 -20.79 -38.93
C ASP A 255 12.92 -22.20 -38.29
N ASP A 256 12.67 -23.24 -39.08
CA ASP A 256 12.75 -24.65 -38.68
C ASP A 256 14.19 -25.06 -38.27
N GLU A 257 15.23 -24.40 -38.77
CA GLU A 257 16.62 -24.71 -38.39
C GLU A 257 16.99 -24.21 -36.98
N SER A 258 16.27 -23.23 -36.44
CA SER A 258 16.47 -22.66 -35.09
C SER A 258 15.58 -23.28 -34.00
N LYS A 259 14.67 -24.16 -34.42
CA LYS A 259 13.66 -24.77 -33.56
C LYS A 259 14.28 -25.87 -32.69
N LYS A 260 14.23 -25.69 -31.38
CA LYS A 260 14.66 -26.70 -30.40
C LYS A 260 13.53 -27.72 -30.26
N ASN A 261 13.79 -28.98 -30.58
CA ASN A 261 12.83 -30.06 -30.44
C ASN A 261 13.49 -31.27 -29.76
N HIS A 262 12.97 -31.63 -28.59
CA HIS A 262 13.55 -32.65 -27.74
C HIS A 262 12.47 -33.53 -27.12
N GLU A 263 12.77 -34.83 -27.06
CA GLU A 263 11.95 -35.81 -26.35
C GLU A 263 12.82 -36.52 -25.30
N PHE A 264 12.35 -36.59 -24.06
CA PHE A 264 13.04 -37.28 -22.97
C PHE A 264 12.04 -37.91 -22.00
N GLU A 265 12.51 -38.90 -21.23
CA GLU A 265 11.69 -39.62 -20.25
C GLU A 265 12.11 -39.23 -18.82
N ILE A 266 11.14 -38.99 -17.94
CA ILE A 266 11.37 -38.81 -16.51
C ILE A 266 10.71 -39.95 -15.74
N THR A 267 11.50 -40.56 -14.84
CA THR A 267 11.00 -41.51 -13.83
C THR A 267 11.07 -40.88 -12.45
N THR A 268 9.97 -40.83 -11.70
CA THR A 268 9.91 -40.31 -10.33
C THR A 268 10.38 -41.37 -9.31
N PRO A 269 10.67 -41.00 -8.04
CA PRO A 269 11.11 -41.96 -7.01
C PRO A 269 10.14 -43.11 -6.71
N ASP A 270 8.86 -42.94 -7.03
CA ASP A 270 7.79 -43.95 -6.91
C ASP A 270 7.58 -44.78 -8.18
N ASP A 271 8.56 -44.80 -9.09
CA ASP A 271 8.59 -45.59 -10.34
C ASP A 271 7.49 -45.22 -11.37
N LYS A 272 6.87 -44.05 -11.22
CA LYS A 272 5.99 -43.48 -12.26
C LYS A 272 6.82 -42.87 -13.38
N ARG A 273 6.37 -43.05 -14.61
CA ARG A 273 7.11 -42.69 -15.82
C ARG A 273 6.31 -41.72 -16.68
N TYR A 274 7.01 -40.73 -17.22
CA TYR A 274 6.44 -39.66 -18.03
C TYR A 274 7.29 -39.42 -19.28
N ASP A 275 6.66 -39.43 -20.46
CA ASP A 275 7.26 -38.98 -21.71
C ASP A 275 7.09 -37.45 -21.81
N ILE A 276 8.18 -36.72 -22.01
CA ILE A 276 8.21 -35.26 -22.11
C ILE A 276 8.58 -34.87 -23.53
N LYS A 277 7.82 -33.95 -24.13
CA LYS A 277 8.14 -33.32 -25.41
C LYS A 277 8.31 -31.83 -25.22
N TYR A 278 9.44 -31.30 -25.63
CA TYR A 278 9.76 -29.89 -25.52
C TYR A 278 10.08 -29.31 -26.89
N GLU A 279 9.34 -28.27 -27.26
CA GLU A 279 9.49 -27.53 -28.50
C GLU A 279 9.63 -26.04 -28.19
N ALA A 280 10.64 -25.35 -28.69
CA ALA A 280 10.78 -23.92 -28.49
C ALA A 280 11.57 -23.22 -29.60
N GLY A 281 11.36 -21.92 -29.72
CA GLY A 281 12.05 -21.08 -30.69
C GLY A 281 11.58 -19.63 -30.66
N THR A 282 11.93 -18.91 -31.70
CA THR A 282 11.49 -17.54 -31.92
C THR A 282 10.14 -17.55 -32.65
N LEU A 283 9.11 -16.98 -32.02
CA LEU A 283 7.73 -16.91 -32.51
C LEU A 283 7.63 -15.99 -33.73
N ASP A 284 7.05 -16.53 -34.81
CA ASP A 284 6.65 -15.77 -35.99
C ASP A 284 5.22 -15.25 -35.81
N ILE A 285 5.12 -14.11 -35.11
CA ILE A 285 3.83 -13.49 -34.79
C ILE A 285 3.13 -13.02 -36.08
N ASP A 286 3.88 -12.65 -37.11
CA ASP A 286 3.32 -12.17 -38.36
C ASP A 286 2.70 -13.33 -39.15
N ALA A 287 3.35 -14.49 -39.21
CA ALA A 287 2.77 -15.71 -39.80
C ALA A 287 1.53 -16.19 -39.02
N MET A 288 1.60 -16.24 -37.69
CA MET A 288 0.45 -16.58 -36.85
C MET A 288 -0.73 -15.64 -37.10
N THR A 289 -0.46 -14.34 -37.24
CA THR A 289 -1.48 -13.33 -37.53
C THR A 289 -2.04 -13.51 -38.93
N ALA A 290 -1.21 -13.67 -39.95
CA ALA A 290 -1.65 -13.87 -41.33
C ALA A 290 -2.54 -15.11 -41.48
N LYS A 291 -2.16 -16.23 -40.84
CA LYS A 291 -2.96 -17.46 -40.81
C LYS A 291 -4.31 -17.25 -40.12
N ALA A 292 -4.33 -16.53 -39.00
CA ALA A 292 -5.57 -16.17 -38.32
C ALA A 292 -6.42 -15.20 -39.16
N GLU A 293 -5.84 -14.24 -39.87
CA GLU A 293 -6.57 -13.35 -40.78
C GLU A 293 -7.20 -14.10 -41.95
N GLU A 294 -6.50 -15.10 -42.50
CA GLU A 294 -7.00 -15.91 -43.61
C GLU A 294 -8.14 -16.85 -43.18
N GLN A 295 -7.95 -17.56 -42.06
CA GLN A 295 -8.86 -18.63 -41.65
C GLN A 295 -9.96 -18.15 -40.69
N TYR A 296 -9.66 -17.17 -39.83
CA TYR A 296 -10.54 -16.71 -38.76
C TYR A 296 -10.41 -15.19 -38.53
N PRO A 297 -10.72 -14.33 -39.51
CA PRO A 297 -10.43 -12.89 -39.45
C PRO A 297 -11.04 -12.18 -38.23
N GLU A 298 -12.18 -12.66 -37.74
CA GLU A 298 -12.87 -12.11 -36.55
C GLU A 298 -12.14 -12.41 -35.22
N LEU A 299 -11.15 -13.30 -35.23
CA LEU A 299 -10.36 -13.68 -34.06
C LEU A 299 -9.39 -12.55 -33.65
N LEU A 300 -9.01 -11.66 -34.57
CA LEU A 300 -8.02 -10.62 -34.29
C LEU A 300 -8.67 -9.29 -33.90
N THR A 301 -7.88 -8.41 -33.28
CA THR A 301 -8.28 -7.01 -33.07
C THR A 301 -8.21 -6.22 -34.39
N GLN A 302 -8.82 -5.04 -34.45
CA GLN A 302 -8.71 -4.14 -35.61
C GLN A 302 -7.25 -3.80 -35.98
N SER A 303 -6.33 -3.88 -35.02
CA SER A 303 -4.89 -3.70 -35.24
C SER A 303 -4.14 -4.96 -35.67
N GLY A 304 -4.84 -6.05 -36.01
CA GLY A 304 -4.24 -7.33 -36.45
C GLY A 304 -3.49 -8.06 -35.32
N LYS A 305 -4.02 -8.03 -34.08
CA LYS A 305 -3.33 -8.64 -32.91
C LYS A 305 -4.27 -9.53 -32.11
N PHE A 306 -3.78 -10.70 -31.67
CA PHE A 306 -4.43 -11.53 -30.64
C PHE A 306 -4.59 -10.77 -29.32
N ARG A 307 -5.68 -10.93 -28.58
CA ARG A 307 -5.99 -10.35 -27.26
C ARG A 307 -5.38 -11.13 -26.10
N TYR A 308 -5.34 -12.47 -26.17
CA TYR A 308 -4.98 -13.36 -25.07
C TYR A 308 -3.47 -13.70 -25.03
N ARG A 309 -3.01 -14.59 -25.91
CA ARG A 309 -1.63 -15.15 -25.95
C ARG A 309 -0.88 -14.68 -27.21
N TYR A 310 0.45 -14.83 -27.22
CA TYR A 310 1.35 -14.52 -28.35
C TYR A 310 1.42 -13.05 -28.76
N ARG A 311 1.71 -12.18 -27.78
CA ARG A 311 2.16 -10.79 -28.02
C ARG A 311 3.61 -10.64 -27.59
N PRO A 312 4.41 -9.82 -28.31
CA PRO A 312 5.77 -9.52 -27.89
C PRO A 312 5.72 -8.56 -26.70
N SER A 313 5.63 -9.12 -25.51
CA SER A 313 5.81 -8.47 -24.21
C SER A 313 6.38 -9.47 -23.20
N GLN A 314 7.29 -9.02 -22.33
CA GLN A 314 7.94 -9.86 -21.30
C GLN A 314 6.96 -10.74 -20.49
N ASN A 315 5.70 -10.32 -20.36
CA ASN A 315 4.68 -11.02 -19.57
C ASN A 315 3.94 -12.14 -20.30
N ARG A 316 4.04 -12.21 -21.63
CA ARG A 316 3.23 -13.12 -22.47
C ARG A 316 4.08 -14.04 -23.34
N GLN A 317 5.36 -14.20 -23.01
CA GLN A 317 6.34 -15.07 -23.67
C GLN A 317 6.83 -16.15 -22.73
N GLY A 318 7.42 -17.19 -23.30
CA GLY A 318 7.84 -18.38 -22.59
C GLY A 318 7.08 -19.62 -23.04
N ILE A 319 7.11 -20.63 -22.18
CA ILE A 319 6.64 -21.97 -22.47
C ILE A 319 5.19 -22.12 -22.04
N ASP A 320 4.41 -22.71 -22.92
CA ASP A 320 3.08 -23.23 -22.63
C ASP A 320 3.20 -24.70 -22.21
N ILE A 321 2.69 -25.04 -21.02
CA ILE A 321 2.78 -26.37 -20.44
C ILE A 321 1.44 -27.09 -20.63
N TYR A 322 1.50 -28.21 -21.32
CA TYR A 322 0.40 -29.11 -21.58
C TYR A 322 0.50 -30.37 -20.73
N ALA A 323 -0.59 -30.72 -20.06
CA ALA A 323 -0.74 -31.98 -19.35
C ALA A 323 -2.23 -32.30 -19.16
N ASN A 324 -2.56 -33.58 -18.99
CA ASN A 324 -3.91 -34.05 -18.70
C ASN A 324 -4.97 -33.58 -19.72
N GLY A 325 -4.68 -33.59 -21.03
CA GLY A 325 -5.69 -33.25 -22.03
C GLY A 325 -5.77 -31.77 -22.43
N ARG A 326 -5.27 -30.82 -21.62
CA ARG A 326 -5.25 -29.39 -21.97
C ARG A 326 -3.98 -28.66 -21.55
N LEU A 327 -3.88 -27.39 -21.93
CA LEU A 327 -2.83 -26.51 -21.46
C LEU A 327 -3.14 -26.06 -20.02
N LEU A 328 -2.21 -26.31 -19.09
CA LEU A 328 -2.35 -25.94 -17.68
C LEU A 328 -1.74 -24.57 -17.39
N MET A 329 -0.50 -24.33 -17.84
CA MET A 329 0.23 -23.09 -17.55
C MET A 329 0.67 -22.42 -18.86
N THR A 330 0.51 -21.10 -18.99
CA THR A 330 1.02 -20.33 -20.14
C THR A 330 2.17 -19.42 -19.73
N SER A 331 3.05 -19.09 -20.67
CA SER A 331 4.14 -18.12 -20.49
C SER A 331 5.09 -18.43 -19.33
N VAL A 332 5.29 -19.71 -19.00
CA VAL A 332 6.22 -20.14 -17.95
C VAL A 332 7.65 -19.96 -18.48
N PHE A 333 8.44 -19.14 -17.80
CA PHE A 333 9.79 -18.78 -18.28
C PHE A 333 10.81 -18.86 -17.16
N LYS A 334 10.61 -18.04 -16.10
CA LYS A 334 11.50 -18.00 -14.94
C LYS A 334 11.59 -19.36 -14.23
N ASP A 335 10.44 -20.00 -14.05
CA ASP A 335 10.34 -21.26 -13.30
C ASP A 335 11.07 -22.43 -13.98
N ILE A 336 11.23 -22.37 -15.31
CA ILE A 336 11.89 -23.41 -16.10
C ILE A 336 13.38 -23.11 -16.26
N PHE A 337 13.73 -21.90 -16.70
CA PHE A 337 15.10 -21.59 -17.13
C PHE A 337 15.98 -20.91 -16.07
N LYS A 338 15.42 -20.48 -14.93
CA LYS A 338 16.13 -19.63 -13.96
C LYS A 338 16.75 -18.35 -14.58
N LEU A 339 16.20 -17.90 -15.70
CA LEU A 339 16.63 -16.70 -16.41
C LEU A 339 15.70 -15.52 -16.10
N THR A 340 16.28 -14.33 -16.00
CA THR A 340 15.51 -13.09 -15.85
C THR A 340 14.89 -12.68 -17.18
N ARG A 341 13.57 -12.41 -17.16
CA ARG A 341 12.85 -11.89 -18.32
C ARG A 341 13.44 -10.55 -18.74
N ASN A 342 13.83 -10.44 -20.00
CA ASN A 342 14.30 -9.21 -20.60
C ASN A 342 13.74 -9.09 -22.04
N ASN A 343 14.07 -7.99 -22.72
CA ASN A 343 13.55 -7.74 -24.07
C ASN A 343 14.14 -8.66 -25.15
N GLN A 344 15.25 -9.35 -24.90
CA GLN A 344 15.90 -10.22 -25.89
C GLN A 344 15.11 -11.51 -26.12
N TYR A 345 14.32 -11.91 -25.13
CA TYR A 345 13.40 -13.04 -25.21
C TYR A 345 12.00 -12.60 -25.66
N ASN A 346 11.86 -11.38 -26.22
CA ASN A 346 10.54 -10.85 -26.55
C ASN A 346 9.78 -11.64 -27.63
N TYR A 347 10.48 -12.52 -28.32
CA TYR A 347 9.90 -13.38 -29.33
C TYR A 347 10.06 -14.86 -28.95
N PHE A 348 10.59 -15.17 -27.78
CA PHE A 348 10.74 -16.56 -27.36
C PHE A 348 9.38 -17.17 -27.00
N GLY A 349 9.11 -18.34 -27.57
CA GLY A 349 7.96 -19.16 -27.23
C GLY A 349 8.32 -20.63 -27.23
N GLY A 350 7.58 -21.42 -26.46
CA GLY A 350 7.71 -22.86 -26.51
C GLY A 350 6.48 -23.59 -26.02
N VAL A 351 6.47 -24.90 -26.19
CA VAL A 351 5.45 -25.83 -25.73
C VAL A 351 6.16 -27.00 -25.05
N LEU A 352 5.77 -27.27 -23.81
CA LEU A 352 6.21 -28.43 -23.04
C LEU A 352 5.01 -29.35 -22.83
N GLN A 353 5.07 -30.58 -23.34
CA GLN A 353 4.00 -31.57 -23.23
C GLN A 353 4.45 -32.72 -22.33
N ILE A 354 3.60 -33.11 -21.40
CA ILE A 354 3.89 -34.14 -20.39
C ILE A 354 2.85 -35.26 -20.53
N PHE A 355 3.31 -36.49 -20.80
CA PHE A 355 2.46 -37.65 -21.03
C PHE A 355 2.77 -38.76 -20.02
N PRO A 356 1.79 -39.28 -19.27
CA PRO A 356 2.01 -40.43 -18.39
C PRO A 356 2.22 -41.72 -19.19
N LYS A 357 3.03 -42.64 -18.65
CA LYS A 357 3.43 -43.90 -19.31
C LYS A 357 3.26 -45.12 -18.40
N GLY A 358 2.92 -46.26 -18.99
CA GLY A 358 2.73 -47.52 -18.28
C GLY A 358 1.45 -47.52 -17.45
N GLU A 359 1.55 -47.87 -16.17
CA GLU A 359 0.42 -47.86 -15.22
C GLU A 359 0.14 -46.45 -14.64
N THR A 360 0.96 -45.45 -15.00
CA THR A 360 0.75 -44.06 -14.57
C THR A 360 -0.48 -43.50 -15.28
N GLY A 361 -1.48 -43.05 -14.52
CA GLY A 361 -2.74 -42.55 -15.08
C GLY A 361 -2.76 -41.05 -15.42
N GLU A 362 -2.05 -40.21 -14.65
CA GLU A 362 -2.17 -38.75 -14.75
C GLU A 362 -0.90 -38.00 -14.35
N VAL A 363 -0.85 -36.71 -14.75
CA VAL A 363 0.17 -35.75 -14.32
C VAL A 363 -0.30 -35.02 -13.06
N PRO A 364 0.51 -34.96 -11.98
CA PRO A 364 0.15 -34.25 -10.76
C PRO A 364 -0.08 -32.75 -10.97
N THR A 365 -1.23 -32.26 -10.53
CA THR A 365 -1.60 -30.83 -10.55
C THR A 365 -1.79 -30.29 -9.14
N ASP A 366 -1.82 -28.97 -9.02
CA ASP A 366 -2.32 -28.35 -7.79
C ASP A 366 -3.79 -28.69 -7.54
N ASN A 367 -4.27 -28.43 -6.31
CA ASN A 367 -5.66 -28.71 -5.92
C ASN A 367 -6.70 -27.99 -6.80
N LYS A 368 -6.31 -26.93 -7.50
CA LYS A 368 -7.18 -26.12 -8.38
C LYS A 368 -7.11 -26.55 -9.86
N LYS A 369 -6.27 -27.53 -10.21
CA LYS A 369 -6.02 -27.99 -11.60
C LYS A 369 -5.68 -26.84 -12.57
N THR A 370 -5.11 -25.76 -12.06
CA THR A 370 -4.71 -24.59 -12.86
C THR A 370 -3.23 -24.63 -13.21
N ARG A 371 -2.45 -25.48 -12.55
CA ARG A 371 -1.01 -25.61 -12.75
C ARG A 371 -0.53 -27.01 -12.36
N LEU A 372 0.67 -27.36 -12.81
CA LEU A 372 1.37 -28.51 -12.26
C LEU A 372 1.62 -28.30 -10.77
N ASP A 373 1.65 -29.40 -10.02
CA ASP A 373 2.15 -29.34 -8.64
C ASP A 373 3.66 -29.09 -8.68
N THR A 374 4.05 -27.84 -8.41
CA THR A 374 5.45 -27.40 -8.48
C THR A 374 6.31 -27.96 -7.34
N ASN A 375 5.70 -28.55 -6.31
CA ASN A 375 6.41 -29.26 -5.26
C ASN A 375 6.64 -30.74 -5.60
N ASN A 376 6.06 -31.22 -6.70
CA ASN A 376 6.19 -32.60 -7.11
C ASN A 376 7.58 -32.91 -7.70
N GLU A 377 8.09 -34.10 -7.40
CA GLU A 377 9.36 -34.61 -7.92
C GLU A 377 9.42 -34.62 -9.46
N LEU A 378 8.29 -34.84 -10.14
CA LEU A 378 8.19 -34.73 -11.59
C LEU A 378 8.60 -33.32 -12.07
N TRP A 379 8.05 -32.28 -11.45
CA TRP A 379 8.33 -30.88 -11.83
C TRP A 379 9.79 -30.51 -11.58
N ARG A 380 10.35 -30.94 -10.44
CA ARG A 380 11.76 -30.71 -10.11
C ARG A 380 12.67 -31.30 -11.18
N LYS A 381 12.45 -32.56 -11.58
CA LYS A 381 13.24 -33.24 -12.60
C LYS A 381 13.10 -32.60 -13.99
N ILE A 382 11.89 -32.17 -14.37
CA ILE A 382 11.67 -31.44 -15.63
C ILE A 382 12.50 -30.15 -15.66
N ARG A 383 12.48 -29.37 -14.58
CA ARG A 383 13.25 -28.12 -14.48
C ARG A 383 14.75 -28.38 -14.53
N ASP A 384 15.23 -29.39 -13.82
CA ASP A 384 16.66 -29.72 -13.80
C ASP A 384 17.13 -30.13 -15.22
N GLU A 385 16.31 -30.89 -15.96
CA GLU A 385 16.60 -31.25 -17.35
C GLU A 385 16.60 -30.04 -18.29
N LEU A 386 15.56 -29.19 -18.23
CA LEU A 386 15.42 -27.99 -19.07
C LEU A 386 16.35 -26.83 -18.68
N SER A 387 17.11 -26.98 -17.59
CA SER A 387 18.13 -26.00 -17.18
C SER A 387 19.47 -26.17 -17.91
N LYS A 388 19.67 -27.26 -18.66
CA LYS A 388 20.89 -27.47 -19.45
C LYS A 388 20.95 -26.49 -20.62
N ASP A 389 22.17 -26.06 -20.96
CA ASP A 389 22.43 -25.02 -21.97
C ASP A 389 21.74 -25.26 -23.32
N GLU A 390 21.60 -26.53 -23.74
CA GLU A 390 20.95 -26.88 -25.01
C GLU A 390 19.47 -26.46 -25.08
N PHE A 391 18.77 -26.39 -23.93
CA PHE A 391 17.34 -26.08 -23.84
C PHE A 391 17.05 -24.59 -23.60
N LEU A 392 18.04 -23.80 -23.21
CA LEU A 392 17.89 -22.39 -22.85
C LEU A 392 17.42 -21.53 -24.03
N PRO A 393 16.67 -20.45 -23.83
CA PRO A 393 16.20 -19.57 -24.90
C PRO A 393 17.37 -18.81 -25.56
N ASP A 394 17.40 -18.79 -26.90
CA ASP A 394 18.38 -18.00 -27.66
C ASP A 394 17.89 -16.53 -27.73
N GLY A 395 18.72 -15.58 -27.28
CA GLY A 395 18.37 -14.16 -27.24
C GLY A 395 18.52 -13.46 -28.59
N ARG A 396 17.54 -12.63 -29.00
CA ARG A 396 17.73 -11.73 -30.16
C ARG A 396 18.66 -10.57 -29.79
N ASP A 397 19.82 -10.51 -30.44
CA ASP A 397 20.78 -9.42 -30.31
C ASP A 397 20.35 -8.22 -31.16
N TYR A 398 19.81 -7.17 -30.53
CA TYR A 398 19.30 -5.97 -31.24
C TYR A 398 20.41 -5.06 -31.80
N ARG A 399 21.67 -5.50 -31.84
CA ARG A 399 22.83 -4.77 -32.40
C ARG A 399 23.24 -5.26 -33.80
N ARG A 400 22.29 -5.40 -34.74
CA ARG A 400 22.62 -5.48 -36.18
C ARG A 400 21.56 -4.79 -37.01
N ASN A 401 21.59 -3.46 -37.04
CA ASN A 401 21.21 -2.61 -38.19
C ASN A 401 21.44 -1.13 -37.86
N ILE A 402 22.71 -0.75 -37.66
CA ILE A 402 23.15 0.62 -37.93
C ILE A 402 24.34 0.50 -38.88
N SER A 403 24.07 0.89 -40.11
CA SER A 403 25.03 1.01 -41.19
C SER A 403 26.12 2.04 -40.87
N SER A 404 27.38 1.61 -41.05
CA SER A 404 28.54 2.39 -41.49
C SER A 404 28.83 3.75 -40.81
N GLY A 405 29.91 3.77 -40.01
CA GLY A 405 30.62 4.99 -39.63
C GLY A 405 31.75 4.70 -38.64
N GLY A 406 32.85 4.11 -39.11
CA GLY A 406 33.91 3.60 -38.25
C GLY A 406 34.85 4.65 -37.64
N ALA A 407 35.48 4.27 -36.54
CA ALA A 407 36.91 4.47 -36.32
C ALA A 407 37.43 3.39 -35.33
N SER A 408 38.34 2.57 -35.84
CA SER A 408 39.30 1.68 -35.18
C SER A 408 39.98 2.29 -33.95
N LYS A 409 40.55 1.60 -32.95
CA LYS A 409 41.19 0.27 -32.85
C LYS A 409 41.63 0.13 -31.38
N ALA A 410 41.65 -1.08 -30.82
CA ALA A 410 42.84 -1.73 -30.27
C ALA A 410 42.43 -3.00 -29.49
N GLU A 411 42.67 -4.14 -30.12
CA GLU A 411 42.88 -5.42 -29.45
C GLU A 411 44.21 -5.38 -28.70
N ASN A 412 44.25 -6.00 -27.52
CA ASN A 412 45.33 -6.88 -27.10
C ASN A 412 44.82 -7.72 -25.92
N ALA A 413 44.44 -8.96 -26.22
CA ALA A 413 44.30 -10.02 -25.24
C ALA A 413 45.70 -10.63 -25.03
N GLU A 414 46.21 -10.60 -23.80
CA GLU A 414 47.26 -11.51 -23.35
C GLU A 414 46.73 -12.33 -22.17
N SER A 415 47.00 -13.62 -22.29
CA SER A 415 46.76 -14.71 -21.35
C SER A 415 47.41 -14.48 -19.98
N ILE A 416 46.72 -14.78 -18.89
CA ILE A 416 47.35 -15.16 -17.62
C ILE A 416 46.65 -16.40 -17.06
N ASP A 417 47.50 -17.36 -16.72
CA ASP A 417 47.24 -18.71 -16.24
C ASP A 417 46.49 -18.78 -14.90
N GLU A 418 45.97 -19.99 -14.63
CA GLU A 418 45.53 -20.47 -13.31
C GLU A 418 46.53 -20.11 -12.21
N ILE A 419 46.06 -19.43 -11.16
CA ILE A 419 46.73 -19.38 -9.86
C ILE A 419 45.70 -19.74 -8.78
N THR A 420 45.87 -20.92 -8.21
CA THR A 420 45.45 -21.26 -6.86
C THR A 420 46.28 -20.46 -5.86
N ASP A 421 45.66 -19.58 -5.07
CA ASP A 421 46.11 -19.31 -3.70
C ASP A 421 45.03 -18.57 -2.90
N THR A 422 44.83 -19.02 -1.66
CA THR A 422 43.97 -18.41 -0.65
C THR A 422 44.53 -17.05 -0.23
N ALA A 423 43.89 -15.96 -0.62
CA ALA A 423 44.19 -14.61 -0.16
C ALA A 423 43.09 -14.10 0.79
N VAL A 424 43.49 -13.55 1.94
CA VAL A 424 42.63 -12.75 2.84
C VAL A 424 42.23 -11.48 2.07
N PRO A 425 40.94 -11.06 2.08
CA PRO A 425 40.52 -9.83 1.41
C PRO A 425 41.18 -8.58 2.03
N PRO A 426 41.34 -7.48 1.26
CA PRO A 426 41.84 -6.20 1.80
C PRO A 426 40.88 -5.62 2.86
N SER A 427 41.42 -4.91 3.85
CA SER A 427 40.64 -4.14 4.85
C SER A 427 39.86 -3.03 4.16
N THR A 428 38.62 -2.77 4.59
CA THR A 428 37.80 -1.65 4.07
C THR A 428 38.31 -0.31 4.60
N PHE A 429 38.90 -0.32 5.81
CA PHE A 429 39.44 0.85 6.48
C PHE A 429 40.95 0.66 6.68
N ASP A 430 41.76 1.13 5.74
CA ASP A 430 43.21 1.21 5.91
C ASP A 430 43.61 2.40 6.79
N ASN A 431 44.73 2.28 7.53
CA ASN A 431 45.16 3.26 8.56
C ASN A 431 45.39 4.71 8.05
N ASP A 432 45.52 4.93 6.74
CA ASP A 432 45.78 6.25 6.14
C ASP A 432 44.55 6.85 5.41
N GLU A 433 43.42 6.13 5.31
CA GLU A 433 42.22 6.60 4.59
C GLU A 433 41.23 7.41 5.46
N GLU A 434 40.54 8.36 4.82
CA GLU A 434 39.58 9.28 5.45
C GLU A 434 38.29 8.53 5.84
N ILE A 435 37.94 8.50 7.13
CA ILE A 435 36.78 7.76 7.67
C ILE A 435 35.45 8.35 7.16
N PHE A 436 35.35 9.68 7.07
CA PHE A 436 34.11 10.39 6.75
C PHE A 436 33.88 10.51 5.23
N THR A 437 33.52 9.40 4.59
CA THR A 437 33.21 9.35 3.17
C THR A 437 32.44 8.08 2.79
N MET A 438 32.28 7.82 1.49
CA MET A 438 31.76 6.57 0.94
C MET A 438 32.86 5.52 0.75
N HIS A 439 32.65 4.35 1.33
CA HIS A 439 33.56 3.20 1.30
C HIS A 439 32.97 2.05 0.48
N ASN A 440 33.80 1.38 -0.31
CA ASN A 440 33.38 0.19 -1.05
C ASN A 440 33.70 -1.07 -0.24
N GLY A 441 32.68 -1.76 0.25
CA GLY A 441 32.87 -2.92 1.11
C GLY A 441 31.57 -3.63 1.48
N ASP A 442 31.71 -4.82 2.07
CA ASP A 442 30.59 -5.58 2.62
C ASP A 442 30.27 -5.10 4.03
N ALA A 443 29.04 -4.65 4.27
CA ALA A 443 28.60 -4.15 5.57
C ALA A 443 28.86 -5.15 6.73
N ARG A 444 28.77 -6.47 6.49
CA ARG A 444 29.06 -7.50 7.52
C ARG A 444 30.49 -7.41 8.05
N THR A 445 31.42 -7.00 7.20
CA THR A 445 32.85 -6.94 7.54
C THR A 445 33.25 -5.51 7.90
N ALA A 446 32.87 -4.55 7.08
CA ALA A 446 33.26 -3.15 7.22
C ALA A 446 32.81 -2.53 8.55
N VAL A 447 31.57 -2.76 9.00
CA VAL A 447 31.11 -2.20 10.28
C VAL A 447 31.90 -2.79 11.46
N SER A 448 32.23 -4.09 11.40
CA SER A 448 33.04 -4.77 12.42
C SER A 448 34.50 -4.28 12.43
N GLU A 449 35.07 -4.01 11.24
CA GLU A 449 36.39 -3.41 11.09
C GLU A 449 36.43 -2.00 11.70
N LEU A 450 35.41 -1.17 11.45
CA LEU A 450 35.29 0.17 12.01
C LEU A 450 35.22 0.12 13.55
N ARG A 451 34.38 -0.76 14.12
CA ARG A 451 34.32 -0.97 15.58
C ARG A 451 35.70 -1.31 16.14
N THR A 452 36.38 -2.29 15.55
CA THR A 452 37.70 -2.74 15.99
C THR A 452 38.73 -1.60 15.93
N ARG A 453 38.69 -0.80 14.86
CA ARG A 453 39.55 0.39 14.71
C ARG A 453 39.31 1.42 15.81
N LEU A 454 38.06 1.75 16.11
CA LEU A 454 37.70 2.71 17.17
C LEU A 454 38.19 2.23 18.55
N GLU A 455 38.02 0.92 18.84
CA GLU A 455 38.53 0.29 20.06
C GLU A 455 40.06 0.37 20.17
N GLU A 456 40.78 0.11 19.07
CA GLU A 456 42.25 0.14 19.02
C GLU A 456 42.83 1.56 19.12
N GLU A 457 42.20 2.53 18.45
CA GLU A 457 42.59 3.95 18.49
C GLU A 457 42.25 4.62 19.83
N LYS A 458 41.51 3.93 20.72
CA LYS A 458 40.91 4.48 21.95
C LYS A 458 40.05 5.71 21.69
N GLU A 459 39.54 5.82 20.48
CA GLU A 459 38.42 6.70 20.21
C GLU A 459 37.18 6.09 20.89
N GLN A 460 36.20 6.92 21.25
CA GLN A 460 35.14 6.57 22.20
C GLN A 460 34.44 5.24 21.82
N GLU A 461 34.08 4.41 22.82
CA GLU A 461 33.23 3.22 22.63
C GLU A 461 31.87 3.59 22.01
N GLU A 462 31.49 4.87 22.10
CA GLU A 462 30.28 5.48 21.56
C GLU A 462 30.66 6.60 20.58
N PHE A 463 30.39 6.39 19.29
CA PHE A 463 30.88 7.23 18.20
C PHE A 463 29.76 7.77 17.29
N LEU A 464 28.74 6.97 16.97
CA LEU A 464 27.66 7.35 16.06
C LEU A 464 26.50 8.06 16.76
N ASP A 465 25.99 9.13 16.15
CA ASP A 465 24.78 9.84 16.61
C ASP A 465 23.52 9.30 15.93
N ALA A 466 23.59 9.04 14.62
CA ALA A 466 22.46 8.51 13.87
C ALA A 466 22.89 7.53 12.77
N THR A 467 22.13 6.46 12.60
CA THR A 467 22.21 5.60 11.41
C THR A 467 20.92 5.73 10.61
N VAL A 468 21.02 6.05 9.31
CA VAL A 468 19.85 6.15 8.41
C VAL A 468 20.10 5.28 7.20
N THR A 469 19.27 4.25 6.99
CA THR A 469 19.58 3.22 6.00
C THR A 469 18.35 2.54 5.40
N SER A 470 18.56 1.81 4.30
CA SER A 470 17.55 0.95 3.66
C SER A 470 18.20 -0.37 3.25
N PRO A 471 18.06 -1.46 4.03
CA PRO A 471 18.66 -2.73 3.69
C PRO A 471 18.09 -3.29 2.37
N PRO A 472 18.87 -4.10 1.62
CA PRO A 472 18.38 -4.78 0.42
C PRO A 472 17.25 -5.74 0.80
N TYR A 473 16.11 -5.67 0.12
CA TYR A 473 14.98 -6.55 0.45
C TYR A 473 15.24 -7.95 -0.08
N TYR A 474 15.07 -8.94 0.80
CA TYR A 474 15.27 -10.35 0.52
C TYR A 474 14.61 -10.83 -0.78
N ASP A 475 15.42 -11.29 -1.73
CA ASP A 475 15.03 -11.95 -2.98
C ASP A 475 14.08 -11.10 -3.85
N ILE A 476 14.28 -9.77 -3.87
CA ILE A 476 13.46 -8.84 -4.66
C ILE A 476 14.21 -8.27 -5.86
N LYS A 477 15.46 -7.87 -5.67
CA LYS A 477 16.19 -7.05 -6.65
C LYS A 477 17.69 -7.13 -6.40
N GLU A 478 18.43 -7.51 -7.43
CA GLU A 478 19.90 -7.51 -7.45
C GLU A 478 20.41 -6.09 -7.74
N TYR A 479 21.41 -5.63 -6.99
CA TYR A 479 22.05 -4.33 -7.14
C TYR A 479 23.38 -4.41 -7.92
N GLY A 480 23.80 -5.62 -8.32
CA GLY A 480 24.81 -5.85 -9.37
C GLY A 480 26.25 -5.79 -8.88
N SER A 481 26.53 -6.33 -7.69
CA SER A 481 27.91 -6.65 -7.26
C SER A 481 28.52 -7.73 -8.16
N ALA A 482 29.86 -7.70 -8.30
CA ALA A 482 30.59 -8.61 -9.19
C ALA A 482 30.62 -10.07 -8.69
N ASP A 483 30.30 -10.28 -7.41
CA ASP A 483 30.39 -11.56 -6.71
C ASP A 483 29.06 -11.86 -5.98
N ASP A 484 28.68 -13.15 -5.89
CA ASP A 484 27.47 -13.74 -5.26
C ASP A 484 27.39 -13.50 -3.72
N THR A 485 27.67 -12.28 -3.27
CA THR A 485 27.86 -11.90 -1.85
C THR A 485 26.79 -10.93 -1.36
N GLU A 486 25.86 -10.50 -2.21
CA GLU A 486 24.82 -9.53 -1.87
C GLU A 486 23.83 -10.08 -0.82
N ILE A 487 23.68 -9.35 0.29
CA ILE A 487 22.77 -9.70 1.39
C ILE A 487 21.34 -9.83 0.86
N GLY A 488 20.69 -10.94 1.20
CA GLY A 488 19.32 -11.22 0.81
C GLY A 488 19.13 -11.79 -0.60
N GLN A 489 20.18 -11.99 -1.40
CA GLN A 489 20.08 -12.70 -2.70
C GLN A 489 20.29 -14.22 -2.58
N HIS A 490 20.92 -14.67 -1.49
CA HIS A 490 21.25 -16.07 -1.25
C HIS A 490 20.78 -16.51 0.15
N GLY A 491 20.56 -17.81 0.33
CA GLY A 491 20.10 -18.36 1.61
C GLY A 491 18.59 -18.23 1.87
N SER A 492 18.20 -18.64 3.07
CA SER A 492 16.84 -18.59 3.60
C SER A 492 16.50 -17.19 4.14
N TYR A 493 15.20 -16.90 4.27
CA TYR A 493 14.75 -15.63 4.84
C TYR A 493 15.24 -15.41 6.28
N VAL A 494 15.41 -16.49 7.05
CA VAL A 494 15.94 -16.43 8.42
C VAL A 494 17.43 -16.10 8.44
N GLU A 495 18.21 -16.66 7.51
CA GLU A 495 19.63 -16.32 7.37
C GLU A 495 19.79 -14.83 7.05
N TYR A 496 19.00 -14.29 6.12
CA TYR A 496 18.97 -12.85 5.84
C TYR A 496 18.64 -11.99 7.07
N LEU A 497 17.65 -12.37 7.89
CA LEU A 497 17.33 -11.64 9.11
C LEU A 497 18.46 -11.71 10.15
N ASN A 498 19.19 -12.82 10.21
CA ASN A 498 20.35 -12.96 11.08
C ASN A 498 21.54 -12.11 10.60
N GLU A 499 21.77 -12.01 9.29
CA GLU A 499 22.80 -11.11 8.73
C GLU A 499 22.49 -9.64 9.08
N LEU A 500 21.22 -9.23 9.01
CA LEU A 500 20.82 -7.90 9.47
C LEU A 500 20.98 -7.72 10.99
N ARG A 501 20.69 -8.77 11.78
CA ARG A 501 20.89 -8.74 13.24
C ARG A 501 22.35 -8.44 13.58
N GLU A 502 23.28 -9.16 12.96
CA GLU A 502 24.73 -8.99 13.21
C GLU A 502 25.22 -7.58 12.85
N ILE A 503 24.77 -7.05 11.72
CA ILE A 503 25.11 -5.68 11.32
C ILE A 503 24.54 -4.66 12.31
N PHE A 504 23.27 -4.78 12.69
CA PHE A 504 22.64 -3.85 13.63
C PHE A 504 23.13 -4.00 15.07
N GLU A 505 23.70 -5.16 15.43
CA GLU A 505 24.43 -5.40 16.68
C GLU A 505 25.76 -4.64 16.70
N ASP A 506 26.54 -4.72 15.62
CA ASP A 506 27.77 -3.94 15.50
C ASP A 506 27.48 -2.43 15.47
N VAL A 507 26.45 -1.98 14.72
CA VAL A 507 26.02 -0.57 14.73
C VAL A 507 25.56 -0.13 16.12
N TYR A 508 24.79 -0.94 16.84
CA TYR A 508 24.35 -0.63 18.21
C TYR A 508 25.54 -0.40 19.14
N SER A 509 26.57 -1.24 19.04
CA SER A 509 27.74 -1.18 19.93
C SER A 509 28.52 0.13 19.81
N ILE A 510 28.57 0.73 18.62
CA ILE A 510 29.29 1.99 18.36
C ILE A 510 28.38 3.22 18.38
N THR A 511 27.07 3.07 18.61
CA THR A 511 26.13 4.20 18.71
C THR A 511 26.16 4.80 20.12
N LYS A 512 26.07 6.12 20.24
CA LYS A 512 25.96 6.84 21.52
C LYS A 512 24.67 6.52 22.25
N GLU A 513 24.65 6.72 23.56
CA GLU A 513 23.47 6.44 24.39
C GLU A 513 22.20 7.22 23.99
N ASP A 514 22.35 8.45 23.50
CA ASP A 514 21.28 9.29 22.97
C ASP A 514 21.04 9.12 21.46
N GLY A 515 21.80 8.22 20.80
CA GLY A 515 21.78 8.00 19.37
C GLY A 515 20.59 7.17 18.86
N SER A 516 20.39 7.22 17.54
CA SER A 516 19.22 6.64 16.87
C SER A 516 19.51 5.82 15.62
N LEU A 517 18.61 4.87 15.31
CA LEU A 517 18.64 4.06 14.10
C LEU A 517 17.32 4.25 13.33
N TRP A 518 17.43 4.55 12.04
CA TRP A 518 16.32 4.81 11.14
C TRP A 518 16.39 3.85 9.95
N VAL A 519 15.40 2.96 9.85
CA VAL A 519 15.38 1.93 8.79
C VAL A 519 14.20 2.18 7.85
N VAL A 520 14.51 2.56 6.61
CA VAL A 520 13.52 2.68 5.52
C VAL A 520 13.30 1.31 4.90
N VAL A 521 12.08 0.80 4.99
CA VAL A 521 11.73 -0.55 4.53
C VAL A 521 10.26 -0.66 4.17
N ASN A 522 9.87 -1.67 3.39
CA ASN A 522 8.48 -1.88 3.00
C ASN A 522 8.09 -3.35 3.05
N THR A 523 6.79 -3.57 3.14
CA THR A 523 6.22 -4.89 2.90
C THR A 523 6.38 -5.28 1.44
N PHE A 524 6.58 -6.57 1.21
CA PHE A 524 6.56 -7.15 -0.11
C PHE A 524 5.68 -8.39 -0.12
N ARG A 525 5.37 -8.91 -1.30
CA ARG A 525 4.59 -10.15 -1.41
C ARG A 525 5.42 -11.25 -2.04
N ARG A 526 5.52 -12.39 -1.35
CA ARG A 526 6.13 -13.63 -1.81
C ARG A 526 5.10 -14.74 -1.69
N ASN A 527 5.01 -15.64 -2.67
CA ASN A 527 4.03 -16.74 -2.67
C ASN A 527 2.57 -16.31 -2.43
N HIS A 528 2.17 -15.14 -2.95
CA HIS A 528 0.86 -14.52 -2.73
C HIS A 528 0.55 -14.08 -1.29
N GLU A 529 1.46 -14.27 -0.35
CA GLU A 529 1.34 -13.78 1.02
C GLU A 529 2.06 -12.43 1.17
N LEU A 530 1.63 -11.67 2.17
CA LEU A 530 2.28 -10.42 2.54
C LEU A 530 3.41 -10.75 3.53
N VAL A 531 4.64 -10.45 3.14
CA VAL A 531 5.78 -10.52 4.04
C VAL A 531 5.85 -9.20 4.81
N GLN A 532 5.85 -9.32 6.14
CA GLN A 532 5.81 -8.21 7.09
C GLN A 532 7.23 -7.72 7.44
N LEU A 533 8.09 -7.60 6.42
CA LEU A 533 9.51 -7.29 6.59
C LEU A 533 9.79 -6.12 7.56
N PRO A 534 9.06 -4.99 7.54
CA PRO A 534 9.28 -3.92 8.51
C PRO A 534 9.16 -4.40 9.97
N PHE A 535 8.16 -5.22 10.27
CA PHE A 535 7.94 -5.75 11.61
C PHE A 535 8.93 -6.86 11.96
N ASP A 536 9.38 -7.63 10.98
CA ASP A 536 10.39 -8.66 11.19
C ASP A 536 11.76 -8.02 11.50
N ILE A 537 12.13 -6.92 10.80
CA ILE A 537 13.32 -6.12 11.14
C ILE A 537 13.18 -5.46 12.51
N ALA A 538 11.99 -4.93 12.86
CA ALA A 538 11.78 -4.36 14.19
C ALA A 538 12.01 -5.39 15.29
N ARG A 539 11.55 -6.63 15.11
CA ARG A 539 11.84 -7.72 16.05
C ARG A 539 13.32 -8.06 16.12
N VAL A 540 14.05 -8.03 15.01
CA VAL A 540 15.50 -8.24 14.98
C VAL A 540 16.21 -7.17 15.82
N CYS A 541 15.92 -5.89 15.59
CA CYS A 541 16.57 -4.79 16.32
C CYS A 541 16.24 -4.80 17.82
N GLN A 542 15.04 -5.25 18.20
CA GLN A 542 14.61 -5.35 19.60
C GLN A 542 15.15 -6.60 20.35
N ASN A 543 15.82 -7.52 19.66
CA ASN A 543 16.34 -8.77 20.24
C ASN A 543 17.73 -9.13 19.68
N LEU A 544 18.67 -8.18 19.71
CA LEU A 544 20.02 -8.38 19.20
C LEU A 544 20.73 -9.52 19.96
N ASP A 545 20.59 -9.56 21.29
CA ASP A 545 21.32 -10.47 22.20
C ASP A 545 20.81 -11.92 22.21
N GLN A 546 19.55 -12.17 21.85
CA GLN A 546 18.87 -13.46 22.04
C GLN A 546 18.30 -14.07 20.76
N GLY A 547 18.27 -13.32 19.66
CA GLY A 547 17.61 -13.73 18.43
C GLY A 547 16.07 -13.74 18.55
N MET A 548 15.39 -14.29 17.55
CA MET A 548 13.92 -14.19 17.47
C MET A 548 13.16 -15.26 18.28
N GLU A 549 13.82 -16.26 18.86
CA GLU A 549 13.20 -17.38 19.58
C GLU A 549 13.70 -17.49 21.03
N CYS A 550 12.80 -17.84 21.94
CA CYS A 550 13.16 -18.06 23.34
C CYS A 550 14.06 -19.30 23.47
N SER A 551 15.26 -19.12 24.04
CA SER A 551 16.24 -20.18 24.30
C SER A 551 15.71 -21.38 25.10
N ASN A 552 14.64 -21.18 25.89
CA ASN A 552 14.03 -22.22 26.70
C ASN A 552 12.89 -22.98 26.00
N CYS A 553 12.06 -22.30 25.20
CA CYS A 553 10.85 -22.92 24.64
C CYS A 553 10.70 -22.82 23.12
N GLY A 554 11.63 -22.17 22.41
CA GLY A 554 11.64 -22.04 20.96
C GLY A 554 10.48 -21.23 20.37
N ASN A 555 9.68 -20.54 21.19
CA ASN A 555 8.62 -19.67 20.69
C ASN A 555 9.17 -18.29 20.37
N THR A 556 8.58 -17.62 19.37
CA THR A 556 8.94 -16.25 18.99
C THR A 556 8.75 -15.29 20.15
N VAL A 557 9.79 -14.51 20.44
CA VAL A 557 9.73 -13.48 21.49
C VAL A 557 9.14 -12.20 20.88
N LEU A 558 7.94 -11.82 21.31
CA LEU A 558 7.34 -10.53 21.00
C LEU A 558 7.57 -9.59 22.19
N ARG A 559 8.26 -8.48 21.97
CA ARG A 559 8.36 -7.36 22.93
C ARG A 559 7.38 -6.26 22.53
N GLY A 560 6.79 -5.61 23.53
CA GLY A 560 5.95 -4.43 23.33
C GLY A 560 4.45 -4.63 23.51
N ILE A 561 4.01 -5.19 24.64
CA ILE A 561 2.97 -4.58 25.49
C ILE A 561 3.40 -4.88 26.91
N GLU A 562 3.79 -3.85 27.65
CA GLU A 562 4.09 -3.98 29.07
C GLU A 562 2.88 -4.57 29.79
N VAL A 563 3.18 -5.63 30.53
CA VAL A 563 2.64 -5.79 31.87
C VAL A 563 2.70 -4.42 32.54
N LEU A 564 1.54 -3.78 32.61
CA LEU A 564 1.28 -2.49 33.24
C LEU A 564 1.64 -2.44 34.74
N ASP A 565 2.38 -3.38 35.31
CA ASP A 565 2.84 -3.31 36.72
C ASP A 565 3.99 -4.31 37.04
N GLU A 566 5.13 -3.76 37.48
CA GLU A 566 6.10 -4.31 38.44
C GLU A 566 6.77 -5.69 38.25
N GLN A 567 6.54 -6.44 37.16
CA GLN A 567 7.12 -7.80 37.01
C GLN A 567 7.77 -8.05 35.64
N GLY A 568 9.01 -7.56 35.47
CA GLY A 568 10.15 -8.23 34.80
C GLY A 568 10.05 -8.71 33.35
N THR A 569 11.15 -8.56 32.62
CA THR A 569 11.41 -9.12 31.29
C THR A 569 11.36 -10.65 31.31
N ALA A 570 10.21 -11.25 31.03
CA ALA A 570 10.06 -12.71 30.94
C ALA A 570 9.33 -13.12 29.66
N CYS A 571 9.71 -14.27 29.09
CA CYS A 571 9.08 -14.86 27.92
C CYS A 571 7.57 -15.02 28.17
N PRO A 572 6.69 -14.46 27.32
CA PRO A 572 5.24 -14.54 27.54
C PRO A 572 4.71 -15.97 27.44
N HIS A 573 5.47 -16.90 26.86
CA HIS A 573 5.09 -18.29 26.69
C HIS A 573 5.54 -19.21 27.84
N CYS A 574 6.73 -18.97 28.42
CA CYS A 574 7.30 -19.89 29.41
C CYS A 574 7.80 -19.23 30.71
N GLY A 575 7.72 -17.90 30.80
CA GLY A 575 8.17 -17.14 31.97
C GLY A 575 9.69 -17.12 32.18
N HIS A 576 10.48 -17.60 31.20
CA HIS A 576 11.94 -17.51 31.24
C HIS A 576 12.36 -16.04 31.25
N THR A 577 13.19 -15.62 32.20
CA THR A 577 13.70 -14.24 32.24
C THR A 577 14.56 -13.97 31.01
N ILE A 578 14.24 -12.91 30.30
CA ILE A 578 14.89 -12.43 29.08
C ILE A 578 15.68 -11.19 29.50
N SER A 579 17.00 -11.14 29.28
CA SER A 579 17.74 -9.88 29.46
C SER A 579 17.52 -8.97 28.23
N SER A 580 17.78 -7.68 28.32
CA SER A 580 17.96 -6.82 27.13
C SER A 580 18.73 -5.60 27.54
N GLU A 581 19.94 -5.84 27.98
CA GLU A 581 20.82 -4.72 28.27
C GLU A 581 21.33 -4.12 26.94
N ASP A 582 21.47 -4.94 25.88
CA ASP A 582 22.05 -4.53 24.60
C ASP A 582 21.09 -4.73 23.41
N SER A 583 20.04 -3.91 23.28
CA SER A 583 19.12 -3.95 22.13
C SER A 583 18.44 -2.61 21.88
N TRP A 584 18.02 -2.37 20.64
CA TRP A 584 17.34 -1.15 20.24
C TRP A 584 15.93 -1.04 20.85
N ILE A 585 15.55 0.18 21.25
CA ILE A 585 14.20 0.52 21.66
C ILE A 585 13.44 1.01 20.43
N PHE A 586 12.33 0.37 20.10
CA PHE A 586 11.49 0.78 18.96
C PHE A 586 10.57 1.93 19.37
N GLN A 587 10.77 3.10 18.78
CA GLN A 587 10.15 4.36 19.20
C GLN A 587 8.90 4.69 18.39
N ASP A 588 9.00 4.67 17.06
CA ASP A 588 7.90 5.07 16.20
C ASP A 588 7.94 4.43 14.80
N ILE A 589 6.81 4.47 14.11
CA ILE A 589 6.63 4.10 12.71
C ILE A 589 6.17 5.33 11.93
N ILE A 590 7.01 5.77 11.02
CA ILE A 590 6.67 6.80 10.05
C ILE A 590 6.32 6.15 8.71
N ILE A 591 5.31 6.68 8.04
CA ILE A 591 4.89 6.29 6.70
C ILE A 591 5.37 7.34 5.71
N TRP A 592 6.39 7.00 4.92
CA TRP A 592 6.80 7.83 3.81
C TRP A 592 5.89 7.59 2.60
N ASN A 593 4.94 8.50 2.36
CA ASN A 593 4.12 8.55 1.17
C ASN A 593 4.92 9.15 -0.01
N LYS A 594 5.04 8.36 -1.10
CA LYS A 594 5.85 8.70 -2.27
C LYS A 594 5.17 9.66 -3.23
N ASN A 595 3.86 9.93 -3.09
CA ASN A 595 2.98 10.77 -3.95
C ASN A 595 2.87 10.35 -5.44
N LYS A 596 3.93 9.76 -6.02
CA LYS A 596 4.02 9.18 -7.35
C LYS A 596 4.56 7.76 -7.23
N ALA A 597 3.76 6.79 -7.67
CA ALA A 597 4.23 5.44 -7.99
C ALA A 597 4.02 5.16 -9.49
N LEU A 598 4.67 4.16 -10.07
CA LEU A 598 4.32 3.78 -11.44
C LEU A 598 2.84 3.33 -11.49
N PRO A 599 2.09 3.64 -12.57
CA PRO A 599 0.74 3.12 -12.75
C PRO A 599 0.79 1.59 -12.63
N TYR A 600 0.11 1.04 -11.63
CA TYR A 600 0.19 -0.37 -11.28
C TYR A 600 -1.21 -0.90 -11.01
N THR A 601 -1.60 -1.92 -11.78
CA THR A 601 -2.89 -2.59 -11.69
C THR A 601 -2.65 -4.09 -11.58
N LYS A 602 -2.58 -4.62 -10.35
CA LYS A 602 -2.67 -6.07 -10.07
C LYS A 602 -3.91 -6.33 -9.24
N LYS A 603 -4.75 -7.26 -9.70
CA LYS A 603 -6.01 -7.65 -9.03
C LYS A 603 -5.73 -8.10 -7.59
N GLY A 604 -6.57 -7.67 -6.64
CA GLY A 604 -6.39 -7.96 -5.21
C GLY A 604 -5.22 -7.25 -4.55
N ARG A 605 -4.69 -6.18 -5.16
CA ARG A 605 -3.62 -5.34 -4.60
C ARG A 605 -4.01 -3.88 -4.72
N LEU A 606 -3.94 -3.16 -3.61
CA LEU A 606 -3.89 -1.71 -3.65
C LEU A 606 -2.52 -1.29 -4.19
N ARG A 607 -2.48 -0.11 -4.83
CA ARG A 607 -1.22 0.47 -5.28
C ARG A 607 -0.37 0.76 -4.03
N ASN A 608 0.83 0.20 -3.98
CA ASN A 608 1.76 0.50 -2.91
C ASN A 608 2.39 1.88 -3.18
N VAL A 609 1.95 2.88 -2.43
CA VAL A 609 2.32 4.30 -2.60
C VAL A 609 3.14 4.83 -1.43
N PHE A 610 3.49 3.99 -0.46
CA PHE A 610 4.26 4.41 0.71
C PHE A 610 5.35 3.41 1.07
N GLU A 611 6.28 3.79 1.93
CA GLU A 611 7.25 2.92 2.62
C GLU A 611 7.22 3.22 4.13
N TYR A 612 7.73 2.30 4.94
CA TYR A 612 7.88 2.51 6.38
C TYR A 612 9.26 3.08 6.66
N VAL A 613 9.34 3.99 7.63
CA VAL A 613 10.57 4.45 8.24
C VAL A 613 10.45 4.10 9.72
N LEU A 614 11.21 3.10 10.13
CA LEU A 614 11.23 2.60 11.51
C LEU A 614 12.23 3.43 12.31
N CYS A 615 11.78 4.02 13.41
CA CYS A 615 12.62 4.83 14.30
C CYS A 615 12.95 4.02 15.56
N PHE A 616 14.24 3.87 15.84
CA PHE A 616 14.76 3.23 17.04
C PHE A 616 15.71 4.18 17.77
N SER A 617 15.86 3.96 19.08
CA SER A 617 16.88 4.62 19.89
C SER A 617 17.67 3.63 20.74
N LYS A 618 18.87 4.02 21.15
CA LYS A 618 19.71 3.20 22.03
C LYS A 618 19.18 3.22 23.47
N SER A 619 18.79 4.40 23.97
CA SER A 619 18.20 4.59 25.29
C SER A 619 16.83 5.28 25.24
N SER A 620 16.14 5.35 26.39
CA SER A 620 14.87 6.06 26.52
C SER A 620 15.01 7.59 26.50
N ASP A 621 16.24 8.11 26.68
CA ASP A 621 16.55 9.54 26.75
C ASP A 621 17.21 10.01 25.45
N PHE A 622 16.61 9.65 24.32
CA PHE A 622 17.14 9.99 22.99
C PHE A 622 16.60 11.34 22.52
N ALA A 623 17.46 12.13 21.89
CA ALA A 623 17.11 13.47 21.43
C ALA A 623 16.31 13.40 20.11
N LEU A 624 15.02 13.69 20.16
CA LEU A 624 14.16 13.82 18.98
C LEU A 624 13.47 15.17 18.96
N GLU A 625 14.08 16.11 18.25
CA GLU A 625 13.79 17.54 18.32
C GLU A 625 12.63 17.94 17.40
N MET A 626 11.43 17.46 17.73
CA MET A 626 10.18 17.65 16.97
C MET A 626 9.87 19.11 16.64
N ASP A 627 10.26 20.04 17.52
CA ASP A 627 10.03 21.47 17.33
C ASP A 627 10.77 22.04 16.11
N ARG A 628 11.90 21.43 15.71
CA ARG A 628 12.72 21.87 14.57
C ARG A 628 12.03 21.70 13.22
N ILE A 629 11.02 20.82 13.14
CA ILE A 629 10.34 20.49 11.89
C ILE A 629 8.83 20.75 11.95
N ARG A 630 8.34 21.48 12.97
CA ARG A 630 6.93 21.89 13.03
C ARG A 630 6.54 22.61 11.75
N GLU A 631 5.40 22.21 11.20
CA GLU A 631 4.84 22.89 10.05
C GLU A 631 4.30 24.24 10.54
N SER A 632 4.64 25.33 9.85
CA SER A 632 4.33 26.70 10.30
C SER A 632 3.68 27.59 9.25
N HIS A 633 3.48 27.08 8.03
CA HIS A 633 2.85 27.82 6.94
C HIS A 633 1.32 27.76 7.00
N PRO A 634 0.60 28.89 7.20
CA PRO A 634 -0.86 28.90 7.33
C PRO A 634 -1.59 28.30 6.11
N SER A 635 -1.03 28.43 4.90
CA SER A 635 -1.58 27.85 3.67
C SER A 635 -1.65 26.32 3.72
N ASN A 636 -0.69 25.69 4.41
CA ASN A 636 -0.57 24.24 4.52
C ASN A 636 -1.45 23.71 5.67
N PHE A 637 -1.93 24.59 6.55
CA PHE A 637 -2.83 24.28 7.66
C PHE A 637 -4.31 24.56 7.44
N LYS A 638 -4.72 25.11 6.30
CA LYS A 638 -6.12 25.52 6.08
C LYS A 638 -7.15 24.42 6.34
N GLN A 639 -6.78 23.13 6.22
CA GLN A 639 -7.67 22.00 6.54
C GLN A 639 -7.75 21.64 8.03
N TRP A 640 -6.74 22.01 8.82
CA TRP A 640 -6.66 21.78 10.27
C TRP A 640 -7.13 22.98 11.09
N TRP A 641 -7.43 24.10 10.42
CA TRP A 641 -8.03 25.29 11.01
C TRP A 641 -9.50 25.05 11.38
N ALA A 642 -9.76 24.00 12.17
CA ALA A 642 -11.08 23.54 12.54
C ALA A 642 -11.22 23.38 14.05
N ASP A 643 -12.36 23.88 14.53
CA ASP A 643 -12.89 23.95 15.88
C ASP A 643 -12.17 24.83 16.90
N PHE A 644 -10.82 24.78 17.01
CA PHE A 644 -10.08 25.47 18.10
C PHE A 644 -8.64 25.89 17.72
N PRO A 645 -8.46 26.89 16.83
CA PRO A 645 -7.13 27.27 16.33
C PRO A 645 -6.17 27.78 17.41
N GLU A 646 -6.69 28.32 18.52
CA GLU A 646 -5.88 28.75 19.66
C GLU A 646 -5.17 27.59 20.38
N ARG A 647 -5.61 26.34 20.20
CA ARG A 647 -5.00 25.16 20.84
C ARG A 647 -3.73 24.69 20.17
N TYR A 648 -3.44 25.17 18.96
CA TYR A 648 -2.19 24.83 18.29
C TYR A 648 -0.98 25.36 19.06
N HIS A 649 0.14 24.67 18.91
CA HIS A 649 1.40 25.14 19.46
C HIS A 649 1.88 26.36 18.65
N PRO A 650 2.41 27.42 19.27
CA PRO A 650 2.81 28.64 18.55
C PRO A 650 3.95 28.44 17.54
N LEU A 651 4.80 27.44 17.76
CA LEU A 651 5.81 27.03 16.77
C LEU A 651 5.22 26.31 15.56
N GLY A 652 3.92 26.00 15.58
CA GLY A 652 3.23 25.31 14.50
C GLY A 652 2.73 23.94 14.88
N LYS A 653 2.07 23.27 13.94
CA LYS A 653 1.52 21.93 14.20
C LYS A 653 2.67 20.95 14.34
N LEU A 654 2.52 20.07 15.33
CA LEU A 654 3.38 18.90 15.43
C LEU A 654 3.28 18.10 14.11
N PRO A 655 4.41 17.71 13.50
CA PRO A 655 4.39 16.91 12.29
C PRO A 655 3.64 15.61 12.48
N GLU A 656 2.99 15.15 11.41
CA GLU A 656 2.41 13.82 11.39
C GLU A 656 3.48 12.77 11.16
N ASN A 657 3.19 11.53 11.53
CA ASN A 657 4.01 10.38 11.17
C ASN A 657 3.73 9.89 9.73
N ILE A 658 3.03 10.67 8.90
CA ILE A 658 2.91 10.45 7.45
C ILE A 658 3.68 11.55 6.73
N TRP A 659 4.80 11.20 6.12
CA TRP A 659 5.67 12.16 5.45
C TRP A 659 5.56 12.05 3.95
N GLU A 660 5.49 13.18 3.26
CA GLU A 660 5.33 13.24 1.82
C GLU A 660 6.62 13.72 1.15
N PHE A 661 7.27 12.83 0.41
CA PHE A 661 8.43 13.17 -0.41
C PHE A 661 8.37 12.43 -1.73
N GLU A 662 8.59 13.12 -2.85
CA GLU A 662 8.64 12.48 -4.16
C GLU A 662 9.98 11.75 -4.35
N PRO A 663 9.97 10.49 -4.83
CA PRO A 663 11.22 9.79 -5.16
C PRO A 663 11.91 10.48 -6.36
N PRO A 664 13.25 10.45 -6.43
CA PRO A 664 14.00 10.97 -7.57
C PRO A 664 13.51 10.37 -8.91
N THR A 665 13.39 11.20 -9.95
CA THR A 665 12.87 10.77 -11.25
C THR A 665 13.91 9.89 -11.97
N ARG A 666 13.55 8.63 -12.28
CA ARG A 666 14.38 7.73 -13.09
C ARG A 666 14.41 8.21 -14.55
N GLY A 667 15.60 8.43 -15.12
CA GLY A 667 15.78 8.73 -16.54
C GLY A 667 15.52 10.18 -16.96
N SER A 668 15.72 11.15 -16.07
CA SER A 668 15.69 12.57 -16.42
C SER A 668 16.82 12.90 -17.40
N PHE A 669 16.47 13.21 -18.65
CA PHE A 669 17.39 13.78 -19.64
C PHE A 669 17.85 15.16 -19.14
N ASN A 670 19.04 15.22 -18.57
CA ASN A 670 19.94 16.36 -18.70
C ASN A 670 21.33 15.82 -19.01
N ASP A 671 21.89 16.30 -20.10
CA ASP A 671 23.19 15.88 -20.61
C ASP A 671 24.30 16.15 -19.58
N ASN A 672 25.11 15.10 -19.35
CA ASN A 672 26.31 14.98 -18.52
C ASN A 672 26.10 14.42 -17.10
N SER A 673 26.63 13.20 -16.93
CA SER A 673 26.80 12.36 -15.73
C SER A 673 25.57 11.57 -15.23
N ASP A 674 25.75 10.24 -15.22
CA ASP A 674 24.77 9.18 -14.90
C ASP A 674 24.58 9.05 -13.36
N ILE A 675 24.49 10.17 -12.64
CA ILE A 675 24.59 10.29 -11.17
C ILE A 675 23.45 9.54 -10.44
N PHE A 676 22.27 9.40 -11.06
CA PHE A 676 21.08 8.78 -10.48
C PHE A 676 20.75 7.40 -11.02
N ASN A 677 21.74 6.65 -11.52
CA ASN A 677 21.52 5.25 -11.91
C ASN A 677 21.48 4.29 -10.69
N HIS A 678 21.11 4.80 -9.50
CA HIS A 678 20.71 3.98 -8.36
C HIS A 678 19.20 3.74 -8.41
N PRO A 679 18.75 2.49 -8.50
CA PRO A 679 17.34 2.19 -8.76
C PRO A 679 16.43 2.48 -7.56
N ALA A 680 16.94 2.87 -6.39
CA ALA A 680 16.15 3.19 -5.20
C ALA A 680 16.81 4.28 -4.33
N ALA A 681 17.27 5.38 -4.92
CA ALA A 681 17.89 6.47 -4.14
C ALA A 681 16.84 7.20 -3.25
N PHE A 682 17.26 7.59 -2.04
CA PHE A 682 16.42 8.41 -1.16
C PHE A 682 16.16 9.81 -1.74
N PRO A 683 14.98 10.42 -1.47
CA PRO A 683 14.81 11.85 -1.64
C PRO A 683 15.68 12.60 -0.61
N PRO A 684 16.49 13.60 -1.02
CA PRO A 684 17.32 14.37 -0.09
C PRO A 684 16.53 15.00 1.07
N GLY A 685 15.34 15.53 0.80
CA GLY A 685 14.48 16.13 1.83
C GLY A 685 13.97 15.15 2.90
N LEU A 686 13.87 13.84 2.58
CA LEU A 686 13.54 12.82 3.59
C LEU A 686 14.68 12.68 4.60
N ILE A 687 15.91 12.63 4.11
CA ILE A 687 17.11 12.53 4.95
C ILE A 687 17.31 13.82 5.74
N GLU A 688 17.18 14.99 5.10
CA GLU A 688 17.25 16.29 5.77
C GLU A 688 16.32 16.35 6.98
N ARG A 689 15.08 15.87 6.84
CA ARG A 689 14.11 15.83 7.93
C ARG A 689 14.56 14.90 9.07
N ILE A 690 15.03 13.69 8.75
CA ILE A 690 15.53 12.74 9.76
C ILE A 690 16.72 13.34 10.52
N LEU A 691 17.69 13.92 9.82
CA LEU A 691 18.88 14.51 10.43
C LEU A 691 18.54 15.76 11.25
N THR A 692 17.61 16.59 10.78
CA THR A 692 17.15 17.75 11.55
C THR A 692 16.52 17.34 12.89
N LEU A 693 15.80 16.22 12.89
CA LEU A 693 15.14 15.66 14.06
C LEU A 693 16.11 15.03 15.07
N SER A 694 17.17 14.36 14.58
CA SER A 694 17.96 13.42 15.38
C SER A 694 19.44 13.78 15.55
N THR A 695 19.91 14.87 14.94
CA THR A 695 21.33 15.27 14.97
C THR A 695 21.53 16.79 15.00
N ASP A 696 22.67 17.21 15.53
CA ASP A 696 23.23 18.56 15.47
C ASP A 696 24.41 18.65 14.48
N PRO A 697 24.85 19.85 14.08
CA PRO A 697 26.08 19.99 13.30
C PRO A 697 27.28 19.36 14.02
N GLU A 698 28.20 18.78 13.24
CA GLU A 698 29.37 17.99 13.64
C GLU A 698 29.10 16.55 14.11
N ASP A 699 27.83 16.16 14.28
CA ASP A 699 27.44 14.78 14.60
C ASP A 699 27.81 13.80 13.50
N VAL A 700 27.97 12.53 13.87
CA VAL A 700 28.37 11.44 12.99
C VAL A 700 27.14 10.64 12.52
N VAL A 701 26.97 10.55 11.20
CA VAL A 701 25.86 9.89 10.52
C VAL A 701 26.35 8.71 9.69
N MET A 702 25.75 7.54 9.84
CA MET A 702 26.13 6.33 9.11
C MET A 702 25.02 5.80 8.20
N ASP A 703 25.41 5.22 7.06
CA ASP A 703 24.55 4.37 6.24
C ASP A 703 25.29 3.09 5.79
N PRO A 704 25.03 1.92 6.40
CA PRO A 704 25.68 0.66 6.03
C PRO A 704 25.21 0.09 4.68
N PHE A 705 24.17 0.64 4.07
CA PHE A 705 23.62 0.23 2.77
C PHE A 705 23.41 1.45 1.87
N SER A 706 24.48 2.23 1.69
CA SER A 706 24.39 3.62 1.29
C SER A 706 23.95 3.85 -0.17
N GLY A 707 24.03 2.82 -1.02
CA GLY A 707 23.74 2.93 -2.44
C GLY A 707 24.56 4.05 -3.05
N SER A 708 23.91 4.99 -3.74
CA SER A 708 24.55 6.17 -4.32
C SER A 708 25.12 7.17 -3.31
N GLY A 709 24.86 7.03 -2.00
CA GLY A 709 25.41 7.90 -0.96
C GLY A 709 24.59 9.16 -0.66
N VAL A 710 23.26 9.14 -0.88
CA VAL A 710 22.39 10.31 -0.60
C VAL A 710 22.44 10.70 0.88
N THR A 711 22.41 9.72 1.78
CA THR A 711 22.48 9.93 3.22
C THR A 711 23.74 10.70 3.61
N VAL A 712 24.89 10.24 3.12
CA VAL A 712 26.22 10.82 3.39
C VAL A 712 26.31 12.23 2.81
N ALA A 713 25.91 12.41 1.55
CA ALA A 713 25.99 13.71 0.89
C ALA A 713 25.10 14.77 1.58
N GLN A 714 23.90 14.37 2.04
CA GLN A 714 23.01 15.26 2.77
C GLN A 714 23.54 15.60 4.17
N ALA A 715 24.12 14.63 4.88
CA ALA A 715 24.77 14.86 6.17
C ALA A 715 25.89 15.90 6.05
N GLU A 716 26.79 15.72 5.10
CA GLU A 716 27.87 16.67 4.85
C GLU A 716 27.37 18.07 4.48
N GLN A 717 26.32 18.15 3.65
CA GLN A 717 25.70 19.44 3.28
C GLN A 717 25.13 20.18 4.49
N MET A 718 24.72 19.44 5.51
CA MET A 718 24.21 19.96 6.77
C MET A 718 25.32 20.17 7.80
N ASN A 719 26.60 20.08 7.43
CA ASN A 719 27.76 20.12 8.34
C ASN A 719 27.76 18.98 9.36
N ARG A 720 27.44 17.75 8.96
CA ARG A 720 27.62 16.53 9.75
C ARG A 720 28.68 15.64 9.10
N ASN A 721 29.24 14.72 9.87
CA ASN A 721 30.27 13.79 9.45
C ASN A 721 29.63 12.48 8.95
N GLY A 722 29.62 12.26 7.63
CA GLY A 722 28.95 11.11 7.02
C GLY A 722 29.86 9.90 6.78
N ILE A 723 29.38 8.69 7.05
CA ILE A 723 30.05 7.41 6.74
C ILE A 723 29.09 6.53 5.95
N GLY A 724 29.43 6.20 4.70
CA GLY A 724 28.62 5.32 3.86
C GLY A 724 29.38 4.07 3.47
N ILE A 725 28.70 2.92 3.48
CA ILE A 725 29.26 1.64 3.00
C ILE A 725 28.35 1.11 1.91
N ASP A 726 28.92 0.69 0.78
CA ASP A 726 28.17 -0.03 -0.25
C ASP A 726 29.05 -1.07 -0.96
N LEU A 727 28.45 -2.22 -1.25
CA LEU A 727 29.13 -3.33 -1.93
C LEU A 727 29.42 -3.02 -3.41
N ASN A 728 28.60 -2.17 -4.05
CA ASN A 728 28.72 -1.85 -5.47
C ASN A 728 29.65 -0.65 -5.69
N GLU A 729 30.85 -0.95 -6.18
CA GLU A 729 31.92 0.03 -6.47
C GLU A 729 31.45 1.17 -7.41
N LYS A 730 30.47 0.91 -8.29
CA LYS A 730 29.94 1.95 -9.19
C LYS A 730 29.28 3.08 -8.42
N TYR A 731 28.62 2.79 -7.30
CA TYR A 731 27.95 3.80 -6.51
C TYR A 731 28.94 4.64 -5.72
N CYS A 732 29.95 4.01 -5.10
CA CYS A 732 31.04 4.72 -4.42
C CYS A 732 31.78 5.66 -5.38
N LYS A 733 32.04 5.23 -6.63
CA LYS A 733 32.68 6.06 -7.66
C LYS A 733 31.82 7.24 -8.14
N ALA A 734 30.49 7.14 -8.04
CA ALA A 734 29.56 8.20 -8.45
C ALA A 734 29.31 9.24 -7.34
N TYR A 735 29.72 8.94 -6.09
CA TYR A 735 29.47 9.79 -4.92
C TYR A 735 29.94 11.24 -5.05
N PRO A 736 31.16 11.54 -5.56
CA PRO A 736 31.63 12.92 -5.68
C PRO A 736 30.73 13.78 -6.59
N ASP A 737 30.22 13.20 -7.68
CA ASP A 737 29.32 13.89 -8.61
C ASP A 737 27.95 14.13 -7.96
N LEU A 738 27.42 13.17 -7.18
CA LEU A 738 26.19 13.34 -6.40
C LEU A 738 26.32 14.47 -5.38
N LYS A 739 27.42 14.49 -4.63
CA LYS A 739 27.71 15.53 -3.63
C LYS A 739 27.71 16.92 -4.28
N GLN A 740 28.39 17.08 -5.42
CA GLN A 740 28.38 18.34 -6.15
C GLN A 740 26.96 18.72 -6.61
N HIS A 741 26.19 17.77 -7.14
CA HIS A 741 24.83 18.01 -7.61
C HIS A 741 23.89 18.52 -6.50
N LEU A 742 23.96 17.95 -5.30
CA LEU A 742 23.12 18.38 -4.17
C LEU A 742 23.52 19.77 -3.64
N GLN A 743 24.81 20.10 -3.68
CA GLN A 743 25.30 21.44 -3.34
C GLN A 743 24.76 22.50 -4.30
N GLU A 744 24.69 22.21 -5.60
CA GLU A 744 24.20 23.14 -6.63
C GLU A 744 22.69 23.42 -6.55
N GLN A 745 21.91 22.55 -5.92
CA GLN A 745 20.44 22.70 -5.79
C GLN A 745 19.98 23.55 -4.59
N GLN A 746 20.89 24.11 -3.79
CA GLN A 746 20.49 24.97 -2.66
C GLN A 746 19.73 26.21 -3.13
N THR A 747 18.46 26.28 -2.74
CA THR A 747 17.69 27.52 -2.76
C THR A 747 17.81 28.17 -1.37
N PRO A 748 18.09 29.48 -1.25
CA PRO A 748 18.09 30.14 0.05
C PRO A 748 16.74 29.96 0.74
N SER A 749 16.72 29.44 1.97
CA SER A 749 15.48 29.26 2.73
C SER A 749 14.86 30.64 3.05
N GLU A 750 13.74 30.98 2.41
CA GLU A 750 12.88 32.09 2.81
C GLU A 750 12.09 31.73 4.08
N GLN A 751 12.74 31.66 5.25
CA GLN A 751 12.03 31.38 6.50
C GLN A 751 12.49 32.31 7.63
N SER A 752 11.71 33.36 7.84
CA SER A 752 11.70 34.15 9.07
C SER A 752 10.33 34.82 9.23
N THR A 753 9.75 35.27 8.12
CA THR A 753 8.50 36.06 8.14
C THR A 753 7.22 35.26 8.44
N THR A 754 7.19 33.93 8.25
CA THR A 754 5.95 33.13 8.41
C THR A 754 5.77 32.57 9.83
N GLN A 755 6.83 32.02 10.44
CA GLN A 755 6.78 31.44 11.79
C GLN A 755 6.40 32.48 12.85
N GLU A 756 7.00 33.66 12.78
CA GLU A 756 6.72 34.75 13.71
C GLU A 756 5.27 35.21 13.62
N LYS A 757 4.71 35.29 12.40
CA LYS A 757 3.30 35.60 12.16
C LYS A 757 2.37 34.55 12.77
N LEU A 758 2.67 33.26 12.59
CA LEU A 758 1.86 32.18 13.17
C LEU A 758 1.91 32.19 14.70
N ASN A 759 3.09 32.37 15.28
CA ASN A 759 3.27 32.48 16.73
C ASN A 759 2.38 33.59 17.30
N ARG A 760 2.45 34.80 16.73
CA ARG A 760 1.62 35.93 17.15
C ARG A 760 0.13 35.67 17.00
N LEU A 761 -0.30 35.05 15.91
CA LEU A 761 -1.70 34.72 15.66
C LEU A 761 -2.26 33.73 16.70
N ILE A 762 -1.54 32.63 16.97
CA ILE A 762 -1.95 31.62 17.96
C ILE A 762 -1.99 32.23 19.36
N CYS A 763 -0.94 32.98 19.74
CA CYS A 763 -0.91 33.64 21.04
C CYS A 763 -2.04 34.68 21.17
N GLY A 764 -2.36 35.41 20.09
CA GLY A 764 -3.44 36.39 20.07
C GLY A 764 -4.81 35.74 20.25
N LEU A 765 -5.07 34.65 19.52
CA LEU A 765 -6.27 33.82 19.68
C LEU A 765 -6.41 33.26 21.10
N ARG A 766 -5.31 32.84 21.73
CA ARG A 766 -5.30 32.39 23.13
C ARG A 766 -5.68 33.52 24.07
N GLN A 767 -5.13 34.72 23.89
CA GLN A 767 -5.44 35.87 24.73
C GLN A 767 -6.91 36.30 24.61
N THR A 768 -7.44 36.44 23.38
CA THR A 768 -8.85 36.82 23.17
C THR A 768 -9.82 35.78 23.73
N LYS A 769 -9.51 34.49 23.56
CA LYS A 769 -10.30 33.41 24.16
C LYS A 769 -10.18 33.38 25.68
N TYR A 770 -8.99 33.65 26.22
CA TYR A 770 -8.76 33.67 27.66
C TYR A 770 -9.68 34.68 28.36
N ALA A 771 -9.83 35.90 27.81
CA ALA A 771 -10.74 36.90 28.37
C ALA A 771 -12.21 36.39 28.47
N ARG A 772 -12.68 35.71 27.42
CA ARG A 772 -14.01 35.07 27.38
C ARG A 772 -14.14 33.93 28.40
N GLU A 773 -13.13 33.07 28.51
CA GLU A 773 -13.16 31.94 29.45
C GLU A 773 -12.99 32.39 30.91
N LEU A 774 -12.24 33.47 31.14
CA LEU A 774 -12.07 34.06 32.46
C LEU A 774 -13.41 34.55 33.01
N ILE A 775 -14.18 35.32 32.23
CA ILE A 775 -15.50 35.79 32.69
C ILE A 775 -16.49 34.64 32.90
N ARG A 776 -16.44 33.61 32.06
CA ARG A 776 -17.27 32.40 32.21
C ARG A 776 -16.93 31.65 33.50
N THR A 777 -15.64 31.44 33.77
CA THR A 777 -15.13 30.74 34.96
C THR A 777 -15.46 31.54 36.22
N LEU A 778 -15.19 32.86 36.21
CA LEU A 778 -15.60 33.80 37.25
C LEU A 778 -17.09 33.67 37.59
N CYS A 779 -17.97 33.68 36.58
CA CYS A 779 -19.42 33.58 36.79
C CYS A 779 -19.81 32.25 37.45
N GLY A 780 -19.15 31.15 37.05
CA GLY A 780 -19.31 29.85 37.70
C GLY A 780 -18.94 29.87 39.18
N GLU A 781 -17.80 30.47 39.53
CA GLU A 781 -17.32 30.56 40.92
C GLU A 781 -18.25 31.39 41.83
N ILE A 782 -18.86 32.45 41.29
CA ILE A 782 -19.83 33.26 42.03
C ILE A 782 -21.28 32.72 41.94
N GLY A 783 -21.50 31.58 41.29
CA GLY A 783 -22.79 30.88 41.23
C GLY A 783 -23.79 31.44 40.22
N LEU A 784 -23.33 32.22 39.23
CA LEU A 784 -24.16 32.70 38.13
C LEU A 784 -24.25 31.64 37.02
N SER A 785 -25.42 31.56 36.38
CA SER A 785 -25.66 30.57 35.31
C SER A 785 -25.17 31.03 33.93
N SER A 786 -24.95 32.34 33.75
CA SER A 786 -24.52 32.95 32.48
C SER A 786 -23.78 34.28 32.75
N PRO A 787 -22.77 34.65 31.93
CA PRO A 787 -22.11 35.96 32.00
C PRO A 787 -23.08 37.15 31.89
N SER A 788 -24.17 37.03 31.15
CA SER A 788 -25.21 38.06 31.04
C SER A 788 -25.95 38.38 32.35
N GLN A 789 -25.77 37.55 33.40
CA GLN A 789 -26.31 37.80 34.73
C GLN A 789 -25.33 38.55 35.65
N SER A 790 -24.10 38.81 35.17
CA SER A 790 -23.10 39.53 35.95
C SER A 790 -23.30 41.04 35.87
N ASP A 791 -22.76 41.77 36.86
CA ASP A 791 -22.72 43.23 36.85
C ASP A 791 -21.70 43.79 35.82
N VAL A 792 -20.94 42.91 35.15
CA VAL A 792 -19.91 43.29 34.16
C VAL A 792 -20.56 43.61 32.82
N HIS A 793 -20.50 44.87 32.41
CA HIS A 793 -21.07 45.32 31.13
C HIS A 793 -20.04 45.39 30.00
N THR A 794 -18.74 45.41 30.30
CA THR A 794 -17.66 45.49 29.29
C THR A 794 -16.38 44.88 29.83
N VAL A 795 -15.64 44.18 28.98
CA VAL A 795 -14.33 43.61 29.31
C VAL A 795 -13.27 44.27 28.45
N PHE A 796 -12.19 44.78 29.04
CA PHE A 796 -11.00 45.19 28.29
C PHE A 796 -9.92 44.12 28.43
N LEU A 797 -9.44 43.61 27.31
CA LEU A 797 -8.29 42.72 27.21
C LEU A 797 -7.09 43.51 26.69
N VAL A 798 -6.12 43.73 27.57
CA VAL A 798 -4.91 44.51 27.26
C VAL A 798 -3.71 43.58 27.25
N SER A 799 -3.24 43.24 26.06
CA SER A 799 -1.99 42.51 25.88
C SER A 799 -0.80 43.41 26.23
N ARG A 800 0.04 42.98 27.18
CA ARG A 800 1.31 43.63 27.51
C ARG A 800 2.46 43.02 26.73
N GLU A 801 2.44 41.70 26.57
CA GLU A 801 3.43 40.95 25.81
C GLU A 801 2.76 39.78 25.09
N LEU A 802 3.23 39.49 23.87
CA LEU A 802 2.60 38.55 22.96
C LEU A 802 3.65 37.69 22.26
N GLY A 803 3.59 36.38 22.50
CA GLY A 803 4.43 35.40 21.80
C GLY A 803 4.85 34.25 22.72
N TYR A 804 5.14 33.12 22.10
CA TYR A 804 5.64 31.92 22.78
C TYR A 804 7.02 32.12 23.37
N GLN A 805 7.19 31.70 24.63
CA GLN A 805 8.44 31.77 25.38
C GLN A 805 9.03 33.20 25.47
N THR A 806 8.17 34.22 25.36
CA THR A 806 8.59 35.62 25.48
C THR A 806 8.99 35.99 26.91
N ILE A 807 8.29 35.41 27.90
CA ILE A 807 8.48 35.71 29.33
C ILE A 807 9.16 34.54 30.07
N GLY A 808 8.86 33.31 29.67
CA GLY A 808 9.37 32.08 30.27
C GLY A 808 8.76 30.85 29.61
N ASP A 809 9.22 29.68 30.05
CA ASP A 809 8.79 28.39 29.48
C ASP A 809 7.27 28.22 29.60
N ASP A 810 6.64 27.78 28.51
CA ASP A 810 5.19 27.59 28.37
C ASP A 810 4.30 28.83 28.60
N ILE A 811 4.87 30.03 28.59
CA ILE A 811 4.11 31.28 28.67
C ILE A 811 3.93 31.89 27.27
N HIS A 812 2.69 32.17 26.90
CA HIS A 812 2.31 32.70 25.57
C HIS A 812 1.95 34.20 25.59
N GLY A 813 2.09 34.85 26.74
CA GLY A 813 1.93 36.29 26.91
C GLY A 813 1.49 36.72 28.30
N GLU A 814 1.49 38.03 28.50
CA GLU A 814 1.03 38.70 29.72
C GLU A 814 -0.11 39.66 29.39
N VAL A 815 -1.21 39.55 30.13
CA VAL A 815 -2.46 40.28 29.86
C VAL A 815 -3.03 40.92 31.12
N ASP A 816 -3.58 42.12 30.97
CA ASP A 816 -4.53 42.69 31.91
C ASP A 816 -5.95 42.47 31.41
N VAL A 817 -6.84 42.01 32.29
CA VAL A 817 -8.26 41.83 31.98
C VAL A 817 -9.07 42.73 32.90
N LEU A 818 -9.52 43.87 32.40
CA LEU A 818 -10.31 44.83 33.16
C LEU A 818 -11.80 44.50 32.98
N LEU A 819 -12.48 44.18 34.07
CA LEU A 819 -13.90 43.85 34.14
C LEU A 819 -14.65 45.11 34.60
N ILE A 820 -15.39 45.74 33.69
CA ILE A 820 -16.08 47.00 33.98
C ILE A 820 -17.49 46.72 34.47
N VAL A 821 -17.76 47.12 35.71
CA VAL A 821 -19.03 46.89 36.40
C VAL A 821 -19.88 48.16 36.44
N GLY A 822 -21.20 48.00 36.56
CA GLY A 822 -22.14 49.11 36.70
C GLY A 822 -21.87 49.97 37.95
N GLU A 823 -22.20 51.26 37.91
CA GLU A 823 -22.01 52.20 39.03
C GLU A 823 -22.84 51.84 40.27
N GLU A 824 -23.91 51.06 40.08
CA GLU A 824 -24.78 50.51 41.11
C GLU A 824 -24.18 49.30 41.85
N THR A 825 -23.06 48.76 41.36
CA THR A 825 -22.40 47.59 41.96
C THR A 825 -21.92 47.94 43.36
N THR A 826 -22.35 47.16 44.36
CA THR A 826 -21.91 47.41 45.73
C THR A 826 -20.43 47.10 45.91
N ALA A 827 -19.74 47.81 46.81
CA ALA A 827 -18.33 47.54 47.12
C ALA A 827 -18.07 46.09 47.55
N GLN A 828 -19.05 45.43 48.18
CA GLN A 828 -18.97 44.02 48.54
C GLN A 828 -18.99 43.10 47.31
N ASN A 829 -19.86 43.38 46.34
CA ASN A 829 -19.92 42.62 45.09
C ASN A 829 -18.65 42.84 44.26
N ALA A 830 -18.18 44.08 44.12
CA ALA A 830 -16.95 44.39 43.38
C ALA A 830 -15.73 43.65 43.97
N LEU A 831 -15.62 43.58 45.30
CA LEU A 831 -14.57 42.81 45.98
C LEU A 831 -14.70 41.30 45.75
N GLN A 832 -15.93 40.79 45.70
CA GLN A 832 -16.19 39.38 45.39
C GLN A 832 -15.78 39.06 43.94
N TYR A 833 -16.17 39.89 42.98
CA TYR A 833 -15.75 39.77 41.58
C TYR A 833 -14.23 39.74 41.46
N HIS A 834 -13.53 40.64 42.14
CA HIS A 834 -12.07 40.70 42.08
C HIS A 834 -11.41 39.40 42.59
N LYS A 835 -11.80 38.93 43.78
CA LYS A 835 -11.25 37.70 44.36
C LYS A 835 -11.54 36.46 43.51
N SER A 836 -12.79 36.31 43.07
CA SER A 836 -13.17 35.16 42.24
C SER A 836 -12.52 35.23 40.85
N ALA A 837 -12.20 36.41 40.34
CA ALA A 837 -11.46 36.56 39.09
C ALA A 837 -9.99 36.15 39.26
N GLU A 838 -9.34 36.52 40.37
CA GLU A 838 -7.99 36.05 40.72
C GLU A 838 -7.95 34.52 40.85
N GLU A 839 -8.91 33.94 41.59
CA GLU A 839 -9.05 32.48 41.73
C GLU A 839 -9.23 31.81 40.38
N ALA A 840 -10.12 32.34 39.52
CA ALA A 840 -10.40 31.81 38.20
C ALA A 840 -9.15 31.71 37.31
N THR A 841 -8.14 32.59 37.46
CA THR A 841 -6.88 32.50 36.69
C THR A 841 -6.14 31.18 36.92
N THR A 842 -6.33 30.56 38.09
CA THR A 842 -5.64 29.32 38.50
C THR A 842 -6.45 28.05 38.22
N LEU A 843 -7.70 28.20 37.75
CA LEU A 843 -8.62 27.10 37.49
C LEU A 843 -8.65 26.73 36.00
N GLN A 844 -8.96 25.47 35.68
CA GLN A 844 -9.26 25.06 34.31
C GLN A 844 -10.62 25.63 33.86
N PRO A 845 -10.74 26.18 32.64
CA PRO A 845 -9.76 26.11 31.56
C PRO A 845 -8.68 27.20 31.57
N CYS A 846 -8.81 28.28 32.35
CA CYS A 846 -7.92 29.44 32.35
C CYS A 846 -6.44 29.09 32.58
N SER A 847 -6.13 28.22 33.56
CA SER A 847 -4.77 27.76 33.84
C SER A 847 -4.10 27.03 32.65
N GLY A 848 -4.89 26.51 31.71
CA GLY A 848 -4.41 25.78 30.54
C GLY A 848 -3.99 26.66 29.35
N PHE A 849 -4.18 27.98 29.42
CA PHE A 849 -3.85 28.89 28.30
C PHE A 849 -2.38 29.34 28.30
N GLY A 850 -1.61 29.06 29.36
CA GLY A 850 -0.24 29.55 29.55
C GLY A 850 -0.16 31.09 29.54
N MET A 851 -1.11 31.73 30.21
CA MET A 851 -1.22 33.19 30.32
C MET A 851 -0.78 33.65 31.70
N LYS A 852 0.03 34.71 31.74
CA LYS A 852 0.22 35.49 32.96
C LYS A 852 -0.83 36.60 32.98
N ALA A 853 -1.98 36.31 33.58
CA ALA A 853 -3.12 37.21 33.58
C ALA A 853 -3.27 37.96 34.90
N ARG A 854 -3.62 39.24 34.81
CA ARG A 854 -4.01 40.06 35.96
C ARG A 854 -5.44 40.58 35.79
N PRO A 855 -6.42 40.04 36.53
CA PRO A 855 -7.78 40.56 36.51
C PRO A 855 -7.91 41.83 37.36
N ILE A 856 -8.63 42.83 36.84
CA ILE A 856 -8.86 44.11 37.51
C ILE A 856 -10.36 44.41 37.41
N VAL A 857 -10.99 44.88 38.50
CA VAL A 857 -12.42 45.22 38.50
C VAL A 857 -12.55 46.72 38.77
N LEU A 858 -13.27 47.43 37.90
CA LEU A 858 -13.45 48.89 37.99
C LEU A 858 -14.88 49.27 37.62
N THR A 859 -15.39 50.38 38.16
CA THR A 859 -16.58 51.03 37.59
C THR A 859 -16.22 51.84 36.35
N THR A 860 -17.24 52.26 35.58
CA THR A 860 -17.02 53.14 34.42
C THR A 860 -16.36 54.45 34.83
N GLN A 861 -16.77 55.08 35.92
CA GLN A 861 -16.17 56.32 36.44
C GLN A 861 -14.73 56.11 36.89
N GLU A 862 -14.42 54.98 37.52
CA GLU A 862 -13.05 54.65 37.93
C GLU A 862 -12.13 54.52 36.71
N LEU A 863 -12.54 53.77 35.69
CA LEU A 863 -11.77 53.64 34.45
C LEU A 863 -11.60 54.99 33.74
N LEU A 864 -12.67 55.80 33.63
CA LEU A 864 -12.60 57.13 33.02
C LEU A 864 -11.67 58.06 33.81
N ALA A 865 -11.65 57.98 35.14
CA ALA A 865 -10.75 58.77 35.98
C ALA A 865 -9.29 58.35 35.76
N GLU A 866 -9.00 57.04 35.74
CA GLU A 866 -7.68 56.48 35.49
C GLU A 866 -7.19 56.76 34.05
N MET A 867 -8.09 56.87 33.08
CA MET A 867 -7.73 57.26 31.72
C MET A 867 -7.39 58.76 31.62
N ASN A 868 -8.11 59.62 32.36
CA ASN A 868 -7.87 61.06 32.38
C ASN A 868 -6.65 61.49 33.19
N ASP A 869 -6.30 60.74 34.25
CA ASP A 869 -5.13 61.02 35.10
C ASP A 869 -3.81 60.49 34.51
N GLY A 870 -3.91 59.71 33.43
CA GLY A 870 -2.80 59.17 32.67
C GLY A 870 -2.38 57.74 33.06
N THR A 871 -3.08 57.10 34.00
CA THR A 871 -2.82 55.74 34.47
C THR A 871 -2.79 54.70 33.34
N TYR A 872 -3.67 54.81 32.34
CA TYR A 872 -3.71 53.90 31.18
C TYR A 872 -3.23 54.52 29.86
N THR A 873 -2.30 55.48 29.91
CA THR A 873 -1.71 56.13 28.71
C THR A 873 -1.04 55.20 27.70
N HIS A 874 -0.80 53.94 28.08
CA HIS A 874 -0.21 52.91 27.24
C HIS A 874 -1.23 52.17 26.35
N LEU A 875 -2.54 52.35 26.61
CA LEU A 875 -3.59 51.79 25.75
C LEU A 875 -3.56 52.45 24.36
N PRO A 876 -3.70 51.69 23.28
CA PRO A 876 -3.82 52.26 21.95
C PRO A 876 -5.17 53.00 21.80
N GLU A 877 -5.16 54.07 21.00
CA GLU A 877 -6.35 54.91 20.76
C GLU A 877 -7.52 54.10 20.19
N ASN A 878 -7.22 53.14 19.31
CA ASN A 878 -8.19 52.27 18.66
C ASN A 878 -8.09 50.85 19.21
N LEU A 879 -9.25 50.28 19.55
CA LEU A 879 -9.42 48.93 20.06
C LEU A 879 -10.33 48.13 19.12
N TYR A 880 -10.15 46.81 19.14
CA TYR A 880 -10.95 45.85 18.41
C TYR A 880 -12.09 45.33 19.29
N VAL A 881 -13.31 45.35 18.77
CA VAL A 881 -14.51 44.92 19.48
C VAL A 881 -14.85 43.47 19.13
N TYR A 882 -15.07 42.64 20.14
CA TYR A 882 -15.56 41.28 20.00
C TYR A 882 -16.90 41.14 20.72
N GLU A 883 -17.93 40.71 19.99
CA GLU A 883 -19.32 40.71 20.45
C GLU A 883 -19.84 39.30 20.71
N ASN A 884 -20.74 39.17 21.68
CA ASN A 884 -21.46 37.93 21.99
C ASN A 884 -20.57 36.67 22.13
N GLY A 885 -19.41 36.81 22.79
CA GLY A 885 -18.51 35.69 23.06
C GLY A 885 -17.68 35.20 21.86
N ARG A 886 -17.77 35.89 20.71
CA ARG A 886 -16.79 35.73 19.62
C ARG A 886 -15.41 36.16 20.12
N HIS A 887 -14.37 35.49 19.68
CA HIS A 887 -12.98 35.75 20.09
C HIS A 887 -11.97 35.56 18.95
N TYR A 888 -12.42 35.01 17.83
CA TYR A 888 -11.61 34.71 16.65
C TYR A 888 -11.82 35.71 15.51
N VAL A 889 -12.85 36.57 15.59
CA VAL A 889 -13.14 37.65 14.63
C VAL A 889 -13.63 38.86 15.41
N PHE A 890 -12.96 40.00 15.23
CA PHE A 890 -13.48 41.29 15.70
C PHE A 890 -14.55 41.81 14.74
N THR A 891 -15.54 42.56 15.26
CA THR A 891 -16.67 43.05 14.48
C THR A 891 -16.45 44.46 13.93
N GLU A 892 -15.76 45.28 14.71
CA GLU A 892 -15.42 46.67 14.39
C GLU A 892 -14.21 47.16 15.19
N GLU A 893 -13.66 48.30 14.77
CA GLU A 893 -12.71 49.10 15.55
C GLU A 893 -13.45 50.26 16.20
N ILE A 894 -13.11 50.58 17.44
CA ILE A 894 -13.67 51.71 18.19
C ILE A 894 -12.57 52.51 18.86
N SER A 895 -12.70 53.84 18.87
CA SER A 895 -11.80 54.69 19.64
C SER A 895 -12.19 54.71 21.12
N TRP A 896 -11.21 54.96 22.00
CA TRP A 896 -11.48 55.20 23.41
C TRP A 896 -12.54 56.29 23.64
N SER A 897 -12.44 57.40 22.91
CA SER A 897 -13.39 58.52 23.01
C SER A 897 -14.82 58.14 22.63
N ASP A 898 -14.99 57.35 21.57
CA ASP A 898 -16.31 56.92 21.11
C ASP A 898 -16.96 55.98 22.13
N TRP A 899 -16.20 55.01 22.65
CA TRP A 899 -16.69 54.13 23.71
C TRP A 899 -17.15 54.91 24.94
N ALA A 900 -16.35 55.89 25.39
CA ALA A 900 -16.67 56.71 26.55
C ALA A 900 -17.96 57.53 26.36
N GLU A 901 -18.17 58.11 25.17
CA GLU A 901 -19.39 58.86 24.84
C GLU A 901 -20.62 57.94 24.79
N MET A 902 -20.51 56.77 24.15
CA MET A 902 -21.59 55.79 24.07
C MET A 902 -21.99 55.20 25.43
N ASN A 903 -21.02 55.04 26.34
CA ASN A 903 -21.31 54.54 27.68
C ASN A 903 -21.99 55.60 28.56
N GLN A 904 -21.62 56.88 28.41
CA GLN A 904 -22.33 58.01 29.05
C GLN A 904 -23.76 58.18 28.54
N SER A 905 -24.03 57.89 27.26
CA SER A 905 -25.35 58.03 26.64
C SER A 905 -26.27 56.82 26.82
N THR A 906 -25.84 55.77 27.54
CA THR A 906 -26.48 54.44 27.66
C THR A 906 -26.59 53.64 26.36
N GLU A 907 -26.11 54.20 25.24
CA GLU A 907 -26.13 53.56 23.92
C GLU A 907 -25.33 52.26 23.92
N TRP A 908 -24.17 52.24 24.59
CA TRP A 908 -23.31 51.06 24.69
C TRP A 908 -24.03 49.88 25.36
N ALA A 909 -24.62 50.11 26.53
CA ALA A 909 -25.38 49.08 27.25
C ALA A 909 -26.60 48.60 26.46
N GLN A 910 -27.30 49.50 25.76
CA GLN A 910 -28.44 49.13 24.90
C GLN A 910 -28.01 48.26 23.72
N ARG A 911 -26.89 48.61 23.08
CA ARG A 911 -26.35 47.91 21.90
C ARG A 911 -26.11 46.42 22.17
N TYR A 912 -25.61 46.08 23.34
CA TYR A 912 -25.24 44.71 23.73
C TYR A 912 -26.19 44.06 24.76
N SER A 913 -27.35 44.67 24.99
CA SER A 913 -28.33 44.21 26.00
C SER A 913 -28.87 42.79 25.77
N ASN A 914 -28.78 42.26 24.55
CA ASN A 914 -29.24 40.92 24.20
C ASN A 914 -28.11 39.88 24.10
N ASP A 915 -26.86 40.29 24.31
CA ASP A 915 -25.70 39.40 24.19
C ASP A 915 -25.58 38.50 25.44
N GLU A 916 -25.15 37.25 25.23
CA GLU A 916 -24.90 36.31 26.34
C GLU A 916 -23.62 36.67 27.10
N PHE A 917 -22.65 37.26 26.40
CA PHE A 917 -21.38 37.71 26.94
C PHE A 917 -21.25 39.22 26.78
N PRO A 918 -20.70 39.94 27.77
CA PRO A 918 -20.36 41.35 27.58
C PRO A 918 -19.32 41.50 26.46
N PRO A 919 -19.35 42.61 25.71
CA PRO A 919 -18.39 42.87 24.65
C PRO A 919 -16.96 42.95 25.21
N ILE A 920 -16.01 42.38 24.46
CA ILE A 920 -14.58 42.44 24.78
C ILE A 920 -13.94 43.48 23.86
N LEU A 921 -13.29 44.50 24.43
CA LEU A 921 -12.44 45.44 23.70
C LEU A 921 -10.98 45.01 23.89
N SER A 922 -10.21 44.90 22.81
CA SER A 922 -8.81 44.49 22.89
C SER A 922 -7.89 45.29 21.99
N ASN A 923 -6.63 45.44 22.42
CA ASN A 923 -5.54 45.90 21.55
C ASN A 923 -5.03 44.81 20.59
N VAL A 924 -5.51 43.58 20.71
CA VAL A 924 -5.20 42.46 19.81
C VAL A 924 -6.36 42.25 18.85
N GLY A 925 -6.10 42.46 17.55
CA GLY A 925 -7.06 42.26 16.46
C GLY A 925 -6.84 40.92 15.77
N VAL A 926 -7.82 40.03 15.88
CA VAL A 926 -7.81 38.71 15.26
C VAL A 926 -8.99 38.61 14.32
N ASP A 927 -8.71 38.25 13.07
CA ASP A 927 -9.71 37.98 12.04
C ASP A 927 -9.40 36.64 11.36
N VAL A 928 -10.14 35.59 11.74
CA VAL A 928 -10.00 34.26 11.16
C VAL A 928 -11.33 33.60 10.87
N ASP A 929 -11.46 33.05 9.65
CA ASP A 929 -12.63 32.30 9.22
C ASP A 929 -12.84 31.06 10.10
N HIS A 930 -14.00 30.95 10.76
CA HIS A 930 -14.36 29.82 11.63
C HIS A 930 -15.35 28.87 10.93
N PRO A 931 -15.07 27.57 10.80
CA PRO A 931 -15.84 26.65 9.94
C PRO A 931 -17.26 26.27 10.43
N ILE A 932 -17.68 26.67 11.64
CA ILE A 932 -18.98 26.26 12.24
C ILE A 932 -20.15 27.19 11.86
N GLN A 933 -19.94 28.33 11.20
CA GLN A 933 -21.06 29.14 10.69
C GLN A 933 -21.41 28.78 9.24
N SER A 934 -21.86 27.53 9.04
CA SER A 934 -22.58 27.10 7.84
C SER A 934 -24.08 26.84 8.09
N MET A 935 -24.67 27.49 9.10
CA MET A 935 -26.13 27.67 9.17
C MET A 935 -26.45 29.08 9.65
N GLU A 936 -26.91 29.91 8.69
CA GLU A 936 -27.68 31.14 8.86
C GLU A 936 -27.13 32.23 9.80
N THR A 937 -26.24 33.11 9.31
CA THR A 937 -26.45 34.58 9.31
C THR A 937 -25.28 35.37 8.71
N LEU A 938 -25.63 36.40 7.92
CA LEU A 938 -24.81 37.53 7.44
C LEU A 938 -23.71 37.25 6.39
N SER A 939 -24.10 37.48 5.14
CA SER A 939 -23.23 37.66 3.99
C SER A 939 -22.28 38.86 4.15
N ARG A 940 -20.99 38.59 4.37
CA ARG A 940 -19.89 39.44 3.88
C ARG A 940 -19.18 38.72 2.73
N PRO A 941 -18.71 39.43 1.69
CA PRO A 941 -17.90 38.82 0.64
C PRO A 941 -16.57 38.38 1.26
N SER A 942 -16.18 37.14 1.01
CA SER A 942 -14.88 36.58 1.41
C SER A 942 -13.75 37.45 0.84
N SER A 943 -13.14 38.30 1.66
CA SER A 943 -11.82 38.84 1.37
C SER A 943 -10.82 37.71 1.56
N LYS A 944 -10.02 37.51 0.52
CA LYS A 944 -8.95 36.51 0.49
C LYS A 944 -7.85 36.94 1.46
N ASP A 945 -7.28 35.94 2.13
CA ASP A 945 -6.15 35.97 3.07
C ASP A 945 -6.52 36.15 4.57
N HIS A 946 -6.06 35.20 5.41
CA HIS A 946 -6.19 35.25 6.87
C HIS A 946 -5.23 36.35 7.38
N GLU A 947 -5.74 37.55 7.65
CA GLU A 947 -4.93 38.70 8.08
C GLU A 947 -5.00 38.91 9.60
N PHE A 948 -3.83 39.09 10.23
CA PHE A 948 -3.70 39.42 11.65
C PHE A 948 -3.36 40.91 11.78
N TYR A 949 -4.08 41.63 12.64
CA TYR A 949 -3.89 43.07 12.84
C TYR A 949 -3.53 43.33 14.30
N LEU A 950 -2.32 43.84 14.55
CA LEU A 950 -1.87 44.20 15.89
C LEU A 950 -1.70 45.71 15.98
N ASN A 951 -2.59 46.36 16.74
CA ASN A 951 -2.34 47.71 17.22
C ASN A 951 -1.49 47.60 18.49
N MET A 952 -0.18 47.76 18.34
CA MET A 952 0.75 47.70 19.46
C MET A 952 0.40 48.78 20.49
N PRO A 953 0.21 48.43 21.78
CA PRO A 953 0.32 49.43 22.84
C PRO A 953 1.74 50.01 22.84
N SER A 954 1.90 51.17 23.47
CA SER A 954 3.22 51.80 23.63
C SER A 954 4.21 50.81 24.28
N SER A 955 5.47 50.81 23.85
CA SER A 955 6.54 49.90 24.34
C SER A 955 6.96 50.14 25.80
N GLU A 956 6.23 50.97 26.53
CA GLU A 956 6.49 51.25 27.94
C GLU A 956 5.65 50.31 28.83
N PRO A 957 6.26 49.61 29.80
CA PRO A 957 5.54 48.68 30.64
C PRO A 957 4.53 49.40 31.55
N ILE A 958 3.32 48.84 31.68
CA ILE A 958 2.26 49.22 32.66
C ILE A 958 2.70 48.96 34.13
N HIS A 959 3.99 48.68 34.36
CA HIS A 959 4.54 48.32 35.67
C HIS A 959 4.42 49.42 36.72
N SER A 960 4.26 50.68 36.34
CA SER A 960 4.36 51.79 37.29
C SER A 960 3.07 52.18 38.01
N VAL A 961 1.89 51.71 37.58
CA VAL A 961 0.63 52.27 38.12
C VAL A 961 -0.09 51.37 39.12
N ILE A 962 0.00 50.05 38.96
CA ILE A 962 -0.83 49.11 39.75
C ILE A 962 -0.12 48.56 41.01
N GLU A 963 1.22 48.57 41.10
CA GLU A 963 1.92 48.14 42.33
C GLU A 963 1.77 49.11 43.52
N SER A 964 1.09 50.26 43.33
CA SER A 964 0.94 51.30 44.35
C SER A 964 -0.42 51.32 45.07
N ARG A 965 -1.35 50.40 44.74
CA ARG A 965 -2.70 50.35 45.34
C ARG A 965 -3.05 49.00 45.95
#